data_AF-A0A5N5DMP4-F1
#
_entry.id   AF-A0A5N5DMP4-F1
#
_cell.length_a   1.000
_cell.length_b   1.000
_cell.length_c   1.000
_cell.angle_alpha   90.00
_cell.angle_beta   90.00
_cell.angle_gamma   90.00
#
_symmetry.space_group_name_H-M   'P 1'
#
loop_
_entity.id
_entity.type
_entity.pdbx_description
1 polymer ?
#
loop_
_entity_poly.entity_id
_entity_poly.type
_entity_poly.pdbx_seq_one_letter_code
_entity_poly.pdbx_strand_id
1 'polypeptide(L)'
;MLFSPLKGLLSAQVFFSIASLSNAQQWAGDNITTSLPVVPGAEIAYFNIKDANKKNTTLLNYMSLNSNGKRLDPKALKRAVIVVHGLNRDPNTYMSNMLSALAQVTDHPEVSTDSVAILAPYFTNGDDKYTGGYPWTDSKGSYTSALVWKGSQWASGANNQYPKTQTTVSSFAVLDQLTKYFDDKSLFPSINQIVIAGHSLGAQTVQRYCEVGDNLSTKTPVVYWVGNPNSYGWMSLDRPIDPSTCSTYDDWRDGLSSYTNTYGATLVAAGRPAVLANYNTKSIAYARGTLDLGDDSSGCGPTTTGANRHERFFNFIKAFPPTSSCTIDYVPIGHDAGSMFASSAGKARLFLDNFDGAGSKAFDFGYPRLQAGDDPYPDPSQSSAVAPTSPGTFSGMTYQGCYSDPGSVLPLKAYSRDDNTIDSCTATCAGQGYKIAGLEYGVECWCGNTMGYKAQVTTDQACTMACAGNSTQICGNSYRLSVFSTGNITSAAQPSSPTQVGSYSLLGCYSEASSGRALSERSTSQSDMTVETCATYCSGYKYFGVEYGAEIHVDYVHKCIGFYNDFGINNDFGLHYCINLYSKLRFYNGISLYNELSVYIEPSLCSQLKFHEFRFHNELSLSNELSLISELSLYIDLSLYIDLSLYIDLGLHNKLRFHDYYWHHIFGHFFRYRSRLPRCQRHDVYQQEPEQLPD
;
A
#
# COMPACT_ATOMS: atom_id res chain seq x y z
N MET A 1 31.82 -63.33 40.93
CA MET A 1 31.56 -62.53 42.16
C MET A 1 32.46 -61.30 42.09
N LEU A 2 32.02 -60.07 42.33
CA LEU A 2 30.69 -59.51 42.61
C LEU A 2 30.66 -58.04 42.14
N PHE A 3 29.47 -57.43 42.02
CA PHE A 3 29.26 -56.08 41.45
C PHE A 3 29.47 -54.93 42.46
N SER A 4 29.60 -53.71 41.91
CA SER A 4 29.55 -52.33 42.50
C SER A 4 28.35 -52.03 43.46
N PRO A 5 28.08 -50.78 43.93
CA PRO A 5 28.84 -49.50 44.02
C PRO A 5 28.69 -48.69 45.36
N LEU A 6 29.46 -47.61 45.55
CA LEU A 6 29.07 -46.37 46.29
C LEU A 6 29.89 -45.20 45.69
N LYS A 7 29.35 -44.14 45.04
CA LYS A 7 28.34 -43.11 45.39
C LYS A 7 28.68 -42.25 46.62
N GLY A 8 28.98 -40.96 46.37
CA GLY A 8 28.69 -39.87 47.31
C GLY A 8 29.81 -38.85 47.56
N LEU A 9 29.95 -37.83 46.69
CA LEU A 9 30.49 -36.50 47.03
C LEU A 9 30.36 -35.54 45.82
N LEU A 10 29.15 -34.99 45.62
CA LEU A 10 28.87 -33.93 44.64
C LEU A 10 27.59 -33.19 45.05
N SER A 11 27.70 -32.34 46.07
CA SER A 11 26.61 -31.44 46.48
C SER A 11 27.10 -30.21 47.24
N ALA A 12 27.39 -29.13 46.51
CA ALA A 12 27.07 -27.75 46.86
C ALA A 12 27.41 -26.83 45.67
N GLN A 13 26.63 -25.76 45.47
CA GLN A 13 26.92 -24.65 44.56
C GLN A 13 26.84 -24.87 43.03
N VAL A 14 25.74 -25.43 42.51
CA VAL A 14 25.08 -24.83 41.30
C VAL A 14 23.56 -24.96 41.44
N PHE A 15 22.89 -23.91 41.91
CA PHE A 15 21.44 -23.72 41.77
C PHE A 15 21.15 -22.28 41.36
N PHE A 16 21.71 -21.87 40.22
CA PHE A 16 21.33 -20.65 39.53
C PHE A 16 20.37 -20.99 38.38
N SER A 17 19.15 -20.47 38.48
CA SER A 17 18.25 -20.15 37.34
C SER A 17 18.13 -21.17 36.20
N ILE A 18 17.52 -22.33 36.49
CA ILE A 18 17.16 -23.33 35.47
C ILE A 18 16.00 -22.81 34.57
N ALA A 19 15.05 -22.07 35.14
CA ALA A 19 13.84 -21.61 34.44
C ALA A 19 14.10 -20.59 33.31
N SER A 20 15.08 -19.69 33.46
CA SER A 20 15.43 -18.73 32.40
C SER A 20 16.11 -19.42 31.21
N LEU A 21 16.89 -20.48 31.47
CA LEU A 21 17.53 -21.27 30.42
C LEU A 21 16.50 -22.13 29.66
N SER A 22 15.51 -22.73 30.33
CA SER A 22 14.44 -23.48 29.65
C SER A 22 13.56 -22.60 28.78
N ASN A 23 13.21 -21.39 29.27
CA ASN A 23 12.39 -20.45 28.50
C ASN A 23 13.17 -19.88 27.29
N ALA A 24 14.47 -19.63 27.41
CA ALA A 24 15.31 -19.26 26.28
C ALA A 24 15.45 -20.42 25.26
N GLN A 25 15.57 -21.67 25.72
CA GLN A 25 15.64 -22.85 24.85
C GLN A 25 14.36 -23.12 24.06
N GLN A 26 13.17 -22.67 24.51
CA GLN A 26 11.92 -22.81 23.76
C GLN A 26 12.01 -22.20 22.35
N TRP A 27 12.83 -21.15 22.22
CA TRP A 27 13.03 -20.37 21.00
C TRP A 27 14.24 -20.81 20.18
N ALA A 28 14.99 -21.85 20.59
CA ALA A 28 16.08 -22.38 19.80
C ALA A 28 15.56 -23.18 18.60
N GLY A 29 15.76 -22.66 17.38
CA GLY A 29 15.48 -23.35 16.12
C GLY A 29 16.60 -24.31 15.71
N ASP A 30 16.41 -25.00 14.59
CA ASP A 30 17.47 -25.84 14.01
C ASP A 30 18.59 -24.95 13.45
N ASN A 31 19.84 -25.40 13.51
CA ASN A 31 20.93 -24.69 12.85
C ASN A 31 20.82 -24.87 11.32
N ILE A 32 20.57 -23.79 10.59
CA ILE A 32 20.42 -23.80 9.13
C ILE A 32 21.75 -23.38 8.50
N THR A 33 22.38 -24.28 7.74
CA THR A 33 23.62 -23.95 7.02
C THR A 33 23.41 -22.76 6.08
N THR A 34 24.17 -21.70 6.32
CA THR A 34 24.04 -20.38 5.69
C THR A 34 25.42 -19.84 5.33
N SER A 35 25.50 -18.99 4.30
CA SER A 35 26.69 -18.18 3.97
C SER A 35 26.41 -16.68 4.06
N LEU A 36 25.47 -16.32 4.94
CA LEU A 36 25.15 -14.94 5.28
C LEU A 36 26.40 -14.17 5.79
N PRO A 37 26.55 -12.87 5.46
CA PRO A 37 27.72 -12.08 5.87
C PRO A 37 27.88 -11.95 7.39
N VAL A 38 29.12 -11.91 7.89
CA VAL A 38 29.37 -11.56 9.30
C VAL A 38 29.12 -10.07 9.50
N VAL A 39 28.38 -9.70 10.55
CA VAL A 39 28.16 -8.32 10.99
C VAL A 39 28.85 -8.12 12.35
N PRO A 40 29.87 -7.26 12.46
CA PRO A 40 30.49 -6.94 13.75
C PRO A 40 29.46 -6.44 14.76
N GLY A 41 29.47 -7.00 15.98
CA GLY A 41 28.49 -6.68 17.01
C GLY A 41 27.15 -7.43 16.88
N ALA A 42 27.04 -8.44 16.01
CA ALA A 42 25.87 -9.32 15.93
C ALA A 42 26.26 -10.79 15.68
N GLU A 43 25.35 -11.71 15.99
CA GLU A 43 25.40 -13.12 15.59
C GLU A 43 24.23 -13.48 14.66
N ILE A 44 24.36 -14.57 13.92
CA ILE A 44 23.21 -15.21 13.25
C ILE A 44 22.50 -16.11 14.27
N ALA A 45 21.22 -15.86 14.50
CA ALA A 45 20.40 -16.57 15.48
C ALA A 45 19.23 -17.32 14.82
N TYR A 46 19.05 -18.58 15.19
CA TYR A 46 18.01 -19.47 14.68
C TYR A 46 16.86 -19.53 15.67
N PHE A 47 15.73 -18.92 15.31
CA PHE A 47 14.54 -18.86 16.18
C PHE A 47 13.53 -19.92 15.77
N ASN A 48 13.07 -20.72 16.73
CA ASN A 48 11.98 -21.65 16.56
C ASN A 48 10.65 -20.89 16.48
N ILE A 49 10.04 -20.91 15.29
CA ILE A 49 8.70 -20.39 15.04
C ILE A 49 7.74 -21.57 14.96
N LYS A 50 6.64 -21.51 15.68
CA LYS A 50 5.62 -22.56 15.67
C LYS A 50 4.55 -22.26 14.63
N ASP A 51 4.17 -23.29 13.87
CA ASP A 51 3.00 -23.25 13.01
C ASP A 51 1.69 -23.34 13.82
N ALA A 52 0.54 -23.17 13.15
CA ALA A 52 -0.77 -23.31 13.79
C ALA A 52 -1.01 -24.70 14.43
N ASN A 53 -0.28 -25.72 14.01
CA ASN A 53 -0.31 -27.08 14.54
C ASN A 53 0.75 -27.32 15.64
N LYS A 54 1.43 -26.25 16.10
CA LYS A 54 2.53 -26.26 17.09
C LYS A 54 3.78 -27.01 16.65
N LYS A 55 3.94 -27.31 15.36
CA LYS A 55 5.18 -27.88 14.80
C LYS A 55 6.24 -26.81 14.67
N ASN A 56 7.49 -27.19 14.92
CA ASN A 56 8.64 -26.29 14.83
C ASN A 56 9.00 -25.98 13.37
N THR A 57 9.39 -24.74 13.12
CA THR A 57 10.05 -24.23 11.91
C THR A 57 11.13 -23.25 12.33
N THR A 58 12.09 -22.95 11.46
CA THR A 58 13.22 -22.08 11.81
C THR A 58 13.19 -20.77 11.03
N LEU A 59 13.25 -19.66 11.76
CA LEU A 59 13.54 -18.34 11.23
C LEU A 59 15.04 -18.04 11.44
N LEU A 60 15.72 -17.57 10.39
CA LEU A 60 17.05 -17.01 10.51
C LEU A 60 16.94 -15.51 10.85
N ASN A 61 17.83 -15.02 11.71
CA ASN A 61 17.85 -13.64 12.16
C ASN A 61 19.29 -13.19 12.34
N TYR A 62 19.55 -11.89 12.29
CA TYR A 62 20.67 -11.32 13.04
C TYR A 62 20.17 -10.87 14.41
N MET A 63 20.97 -11.10 15.45
CA MET A 63 20.71 -10.64 16.82
C MET A 63 21.93 -9.88 17.32
N SER A 64 21.74 -8.70 17.93
CA SER A 64 22.84 -7.91 18.48
C SER A 64 23.55 -8.64 19.62
N LEU A 65 24.85 -8.41 19.69
CA LEU A 65 25.71 -8.81 20.80
C LEU A 65 25.94 -7.59 21.71
N ASN A 66 26.28 -7.88 22.96
CA ASN A 66 26.56 -6.89 23.98
C ASN A 66 27.94 -6.22 23.76
N SER A 67 28.31 -5.23 24.58
CA SER A 67 29.57 -4.48 24.45
C SER A 67 30.84 -5.36 24.50
N ASN A 68 30.73 -6.58 25.04
CA ASN A 68 31.80 -7.56 25.16
C ASN A 68 31.78 -8.63 24.05
N GLY A 69 30.96 -8.46 23.00
CA GLY A 69 30.81 -9.43 21.91
C GLY A 69 30.15 -10.75 22.34
N LYS A 70 29.34 -10.73 23.39
CA LYS A 70 28.61 -11.90 23.92
C LYS A 70 27.11 -11.72 23.76
N ARG A 71 26.34 -12.80 23.92
CA ARG A 71 24.87 -12.74 23.98
C ARG A 71 24.42 -11.78 25.08
N LEU A 72 23.34 -11.06 24.80
CA LEU A 72 22.72 -10.08 25.70
C LEU A 72 22.31 -10.73 27.03
N ASP A 73 22.36 -10.00 28.14
CA ASP A 73 21.72 -10.40 29.39
C ASP A 73 20.25 -9.96 29.36
N PRO A 74 19.28 -10.91 29.33
CA PRO A 74 17.85 -10.57 29.30
C PRO A 74 17.38 -9.64 30.43
N LYS A 75 18.08 -9.62 31.57
CA LYS A 75 17.75 -8.76 32.72
C LYS A 75 18.24 -7.32 32.57
N ALA A 76 19.25 -7.07 31.75
CA ALA A 76 19.78 -5.72 31.49
C ALA A 76 18.99 -4.97 30.41
N LEU A 77 18.25 -5.70 29.57
CA LEU A 77 17.52 -5.13 28.43
C LEU A 77 16.31 -4.31 28.88
N LYS A 78 16.34 -3.02 28.52
CA LYS A 78 15.24 -2.06 28.63
C LYS A 78 14.47 -1.91 27.31
N ARG A 79 15.06 -2.28 26.18
CA ARG A 79 14.46 -2.15 24.85
C ARG A 79 14.71 -3.36 23.96
N ALA A 80 13.75 -3.65 23.09
CA ALA A 80 13.96 -4.48 21.91
C ALA A 80 13.51 -3.74 20.64
N VAL A 81 14.30 -3.82 19.57
CA VAL A 81 14.01 -3.29 18.24
C VAL A 81 14.02 -4.44 17.23
N ILE A 82 12.86 -4.81 16.72
CA ILE A 82 12.70 -5.79 15.63
C ILE A 82 12.73 -5.01 14.31
N VAL A 83 13.77 -5.17 13.49
CA VAL A 83 13.97 -4.40 12.26
C VAL A 83 13.75 -5.24 11.00
N VAL A 84 12.69 -4.93 10.25
CA VAL A 84 12.33 -5.60 9.00
C VAL A 84 13.07 -4.95 7.82
N HIS A 85 13.78 -5.78 7.05
CA HIS A 85 14.59 -5.38 5.89
C HIS A 85 13.75 -4.91 4.68
N GLY A 86 14.42 -4.28 3.71
CA GLY A 86 13.82 -3.81 2.46
C GLY A 86 13.61 -4.90 1.41
N LEU A 87 13.38 -4.47 0.15
CA LEU A 87 13.16 -5.34 -1.02
C LEU A 87 14.36 -6.27 -1.32
N ASN A 88 15.57 -5.79 -1.04
CA ASN A 88 16.83 -6.50 -1.27
C ASN A 88 17.07 -7.67 -0.29
N ARG A 89 16.22 -7.80 0.74
CA ARG A 89 16.28 -8.86 1.77
C ARG A 89 17.67 -9.00 2.41
N ASP A 90 18.20 -7.87 2.86
CA ASP A 90 19.55 -7.68 3.37
C ASP A 90 19.55 -7.37 4.90
N PRO A 91 19.10 -8.30 5.77
CA PRO A 91 19.03 -8.08 7.21
C PRO A 91 20.39 -7.78 7.86
N ASN A 92 21.49 -8.20 7.22
CA ASN A 92 22.85 -7.84 7.62
C ASN A 92 23.10 -6.32 7.52
N THR A 93 22.66 -5.69 6.43
CA THR A 93 22.77 -4.23 6.24
C THR A 93 21.92 -3.50 7.26
N TYR A 94 20.68 -3.97 7.46
CA TYR A 94 19.76 -3.38 8.44
C TYR A 94 20.27 -3.51 9.88
N MET A 95 20.87 -4.65 10.24
CA MET A 95 21.56 -4.84 11.53
C MET A 95 22.75 -3.87 11.67
N SER A 96 23.63 -3.82 10.67
CA SER A 96 24.79 -2.90 10.67
C SER A 96 24.37 -1.44 10.80
N ASN A 97 23.31 -1.03 10.10
CA ASN A 97 22.77 0.32 10.16
C ASN A 97 22.16 0.65 11.52
N MET A 98 21.41 -0.28 12.13
CA MET A 98 20.85 -0.11 13.48
C MET A 98 21.93 -0.03 14.55
N LEU A 99 22.97 -0.88 14.49
CA LEU A 99 24.12 -0.82 15.40
C LEU A 99 24.89 0.50 15.25
N SER A 100 25.09 0.98 14.02
CA SER A 100 25.71 2.29 13.74
C SER A 100 24.87 3.46 14.27
N ALA A 101 23.54 3.41 14.11
CA ALA A 101 22.64 4.44 14.63
C ALA A 101 22.60 4.45 16.18
N LEU A 102 22.59 3.28 16.82
CA LEU A 102 22.66 3.14 18.27
C LEU A 102 24.01 3.66 18.82
N ALA A 103 25.13 3.37 18.16
CA ALA A 103 26.44 3.89 18.56
C ALA A 103 26.57 5.43 18.45
N GLN A 104 25.65 6.09 17.74
CA GLN A 104 25.55 7.55 17.63
C GLN A 104 24.62 8.17 18.70
N VAL A 105 24.12 7.38 19.65
CA VAL A 105 23.50 7.86 20.89
C VAL A 105 24.62 8.00 21.93
N THR A 106 25.10 9.22 22.14
CA THR A 106 26.31 9.51 22.95
C THR A 106 26.02 10.38 24.17
N ASP A 107 24.86 11.03 24.18
CA ASP A 107 24.26 11.83 25.24
C ASP A 107 23.48 11.00 26.27
N HIS A 108 23.17 9.74 25.94
CA HIS A 108 22.45 8.78 26.78
C HIS A 108 23.27 7.49 27.00
N PRO A 109 24.28 7.48 27.90
CA PRO A 109 25.17 6.33 28.09
C PRO A 109 24.46 5.06 28.60
N GLU A 110 23.27 5.18 29.18
CA GLU A 110 22.38 4.09 29.56
C GLU A 110 21.73 3.37 28.36
N VAL A 111 21.75 3.98 27.17
CA VAL A 111 21.19 3.46 25.92
C VAL A 111 22.34 2.89 25.07
N SER A 112 22.58 1.59 25.16
CA SER A 112 23.72 0.93 24.51
C SER A 112 23.37 -0.50 24.07
N THR A 113 24.32 -1.21 23.45
CA THR A 113 24.15 -2.62 23.09
C THR A 113 24.01 -3.56 24.31
N ASP A 114 24.28 -3.08 25.53
CA ASP A 114 24.03 -3.83 26.77
C ASP A 114 22.58 -3.70 27.27
N SER A 115 21.85 -2.67 26.85
CA SER A 115 20.48 -2.36 27.31
C SER A 115 19.41 -2.34 26.19
N VAL A 116 19.85 -2.33 24.93
CA VAL A 116 19.02 -2.38 23.72
C VAL A 116 19.33 -3.66 22.93
N ALA A 117 18.33 -4.51 22.75
CA ALA A 117 18.38 -5.62 21.80
C ALA A 117 17.96 -5.13 20.41
N ILE A 118 18.70 -5.52 19.38
CA ILE A 118 18.29 -5.37 17.97
C ILE A 118 18.17 -6.78 17.38
N LEU A 119 17.05 -7.06 16.72
CA LEU A 119 16.77 -8.31 16.02
C LEU A 119 16.36 -7.98 14.58
N ALA A 120 17.11 -8.48 13.60
CA ALA A 120 16.77 -8.34 12.18
C ALA A 120 16.31 -9.71 11.63
N PRO A 121 14.99 -10.02 11.60
CA PRO A 121 14.48 -11.26 11.02
C PRO A 121 14.71 -11.31 9.51
N TYR A 122 15.05 -12.49 8.99
CA TYR A 122 15.28 -12.73 7.57
C TYR A 122 14.07 -13.41 6.93
N PHE A 123 13.24 -12.63 6.24
CA PHE A 123 12.10 -13.14 5.48
C PHE A 123 12.57 -13.63 4.10
N THR A 124 13.16 -14.82 4.08
CA THR A 124 13.78 -15.40 2.87
C THR A 124 12.75 -15.73 1.77
N ASN A 125 13.19 -15.73 0.53
CA ASN A 125 12.42 -16.18 -0.62
C ASN A 125 13.25 -17.07 -1.57
N GLY A 126 12.65 -17.46 -2.70
CA GLY A 126 13.25 -18.34 -3.71
C GLY A 126 14.55 -17.86 -4.39
N ASP A 127 14.92 -16.59 -4.27
CA ASP A 127 16.21 -16.07 -4.78
C ASP A 127 17.35 -16.26 -3.75
N ASP A 128 16.99 -16.49 -2.49
CA ASP A 128 17.93 -16.64 -1.37
C ASP A 128 18.42 -18.10 -1.21
N LYS A 129 17.99 -18.98 -2.13
CA LYS A 129 18.50 -20.34 -2.33
C LYS A 129 19.94 -20.30 -2.84
N TYR A 130 20.80 -21.18 -2.33
CA TYR A 130 22.23 -21.29 -2.69
C TYR A 130 23.11 -20.04 -2.42
N THR A 131 22.57 -18.83 -2.51
CA THR A 131 23.21 -17.52 -2.28
C THR A 131 23.49 -17.23 -0.79
N GLY A 132 23.11 -18.15 0.08
CA GLY A 132 23.48 -18.15 1.49
C GLY A 132 22.31 -18.13 2.46
N GLY A 133 21.08 -17.91 2.02
CA GLY A 133 19.92 -17.91 2.93
C GLY A 133 19.64 -19.27 3.55
N TYR A 134 19.51 -20.31 2.72
CA TYR A 134 19.23 -21.67 3.20
C TYR A 134 19.64 -22.75 2.17
N PRO A 135 19.81 -24.02 2.59
CA PRO A 135 20.13 -25.13 1.70
C PRO A 135 18.96 -25.53 0.78
N TRP A 136 19.27 -25.82 -0.48
CA TRP A 136 18.29 -26.19 -1.51
C TRP A 136 18.82 -27.36 -2.36
N THR A 137 17.92 -28.20 -2.89
CA THR A 137 18.21 -29.07 -4.04
C THR A 137 17.08 -28.98 -5.06
N ASP A 138 17.38 -28.99 -6.36
CA ASP A 138 16.35 -28.78 -7.39
C ASP A 138 15.25 -29.84 -7.41
N SER A 139 15.55 -31.05 -6.91
CA SER A 139 14.59 -32.15 -6.75
C SER A 139 13.65 -32.04 -5.53
N LYS A 140 13.96 -31.20 -4.53
CA LYS A 140 13.20 -31.12 -3.26
C LYS A 140 12.76 -29.69 -2.89
N GLY A 141 13.47 -28.68 -3.37
CA GLY A 141 13.41 -27.31 -2.88
C GLY A 141 14.23 -27.13 -1.60
N SER A 142 13.78 -26.26 -0.69
CA SER A 142 14.32 -26.23 0.67
C SER A 142 13.87 -27.50 1.40
N TYR A 143 14.84 -28.24 1.92
CA TYR A 143 14.63 -29.51 2.64
C TYR A 143 14.93 -29.40 4.15
N THR A 144 15.18 -28.18 4.62
CA THR A 144 15.39 -27.86 6.04
C THR A 144 14.10 -27.33 6.67
N SER A 145 14.11 -27.05 7.98
CA SER A 145 12.99 -26.38 8.65
C SER A 145 12.94 -24.86 8.40
N ALA A 146 13.86 -24.30 7.60
CA ALA A 146 13.93 -22.87 7.31
C ALA A 146 12.63 -22.34 6.65
N LEU A 147 12.11 -21.24 7.19
CA LEU A 147 10.97 -20.52 6.63
C LEU A 147 11.36 -19.73 5.37
N VAL A 148 10.68 -20.03 4.26
CA VAL A 148 10.86 -19.37 2.96
C VAL A 148 9.51 -18.99 2.39
N TRP A 149 9.36 -17.79 1.86
CA TRP A 149 8.14 -17.27 1.24
C TRP A 149 8.23 -17.19 -0.29
N LYS A 150 7.08 -17.06 -0.95
CA LYS A 150 7.00 -16.86 -2.41
C LYS A 150 7.27 -15.39 -2.76
N GLY A 151 8.39 -15.10 -3.43
CA GLY A 151 8.75 -13.75 -3.86
C GLY A 151 8.71 -12.74 -2.71
N SER A 152 8.05 -11.59 -2.90
CA SER A 152 7.88 -10.56 -1.86
C SER A 152 6.57 -10.70 -1.05
N GLN A 153 5.87 -11.85 -1.12
CA GLN A 153 4.59 -12.02 -0.42
C GLN A 153 4.71 -12.00 1.11
N TRP A 154 5.92 -12.23 1.66
CA TRP A 154 6.21 -12.02 3.08
C TRP A 154 5.92 -10.57 3.53
N ALA A 155 6.11 -9.58 2.67
CA ALA A 155 5.82 -8.17 2.95
C ALA A 155 4.30 -7.85 2.97
N SER A 156 3.48 -8.89 2.82
CA SER A 156 2.03 -8.84 2.69
C SER A 156 1.33 -9.77 3.68
N GLY A 157 2.06 -10.35 4.65
CA GLY A 157 1.48 -11.29 5.63
C GLY A 157 1.21 -12.71 5.12
N ALA A 158 1.71 -13.08 3.94
CA ALA A 158 1.44 -14.39 3.35
C ALA A 158 2.07 -15.55 4.11
N ASN A 159 1.52 -16.75 3.91
CA ASN A 159 2.08 -17.99 4.43
C ASN A 159 3.37 -18.38 3.71
N ASN A 160 4.25 -19.07 4.43
CA ASN A 160 5.48 -19.63 3.91
C ASN A 160 5.23 -20.71 2.85
N GLN A 161 6.11 -20.78 1.86
CA GLN A 161 6.16 -21.81 0.82
C GLN A 161 6.98 -23.04 1.25
N TYR A 162 8.00 -22.85 2.09
CA TYR A 162 8.82 -23.93 2.64
C TYR A 162 8.96 -23.85 4.17
N PRO A 163 9.07 -25.00 4.87
CA PRO A 163 9.08 -26.36 4.32
C PRO A 163 7.72 -26.79 3.76
N LYS A 164 7.71 -27.57 2.65
CA LYS A 164 6.48 -27.97 1.92
C LYS A 164 5.45 -28.74 2.77
N THR A 165 5.87 -29.27 3.91
CA THR A 165 5.05 -30.01 4.88
C THR A 165 4.37 -29.11 5.92
N GLN A 166 4.71 -27.82 5.98
CA GLN A 166 4.24 -26.85 6.99
C GLN A 166 4.12 -25.45 6.35
N THR A 167 3.15 -25.25 5.46
CA THR A 167 2.95 -24.01 4.69
C THR A 167 1.86 -23.10 5.29
N THR A 168 1.83 -22.97 6.62
CA THR A 168 0.79 -22.26 7.38
C THR A 168 1.35 -21.17 8.30
N VAL A 169 2.64 -20.86 8.18
CA VAL A 169 3.31 -19.81 8.95
C VAL A 169 3.28 -18.51 8.17
N SER A 170 2.38 -17.61 8.55
CA SER A 170 2.36 -16.23 8.06
C SER A 170 3.59 -15.46 8.54
N SER A 171 4.14 -14.58 7.70
CA SER A 171 5.17 -13.61 8.11
C SER A 171 4.69 -12.63 9.19
N PHE A 172 3.38 -12.38 9.31
CA PHE A 172 2.82 -11.59 10.42
C PHE A 172 2.69 -12.42 11.70
N ALA A 173 2.35 -13.71 11.58
CA ALA A 173 2.41 -14.65 12.71
C ALA A 173 3.85 -14.90 13.24
N VAL A 174 4.87 -14.63 12.42
CA VAL A 174 6.27 -14.52 12.87
C VAL A 174 6.46 -13.29 13.76
N LEU A 175 6.03 -12.10 13.30
CA LEU A 175 6.13 -10.86 14.08
C LEU A 175 5.39 -10.96 15.42
N ASP A 176 4.23 -11.63 15.47
CA ASP A 176 3.52 -11.93 16.72
C ASP A 176 4.37 -12.73 17.71
N GLN A 177 5.08 -13.74 17.21
CA GLN A 177 5.91 -14.63 18.01
C GLN A 177 7.19 -13.91 18.49
N LEU A 178 7.84 -13.12 17.62
CA LEU A 178 8.99 -12.29 18.01
C LEU A 178 8.61 -11.21 19.04
N THR A 179 7.43 -10.62 18.91
CA THR A 179 6.91 -9.65 19.88
C THR A 179 6.62 -10.32 21.23
N LYS A 180 5.97 -11.50 21.22
CA LYS A 180 5.70 -12.29 22.43
C LYS A 180 6.97 -12.82 23.11
N TYR A 181 8.05 -13.05 22.36
CA TYR A 181 9.37 -13.37 22.93
C TYR A 181 9.88 -12.23 23.80
N PHE A 182 9.95 -11.01 23.27
CA PHE A 182 10.42 -9.84 24.04
C PHE A 182 9.42 -9.37 25.11
N ASP A 183 8.12 -9.66 24.97
CA ASP A 183 7.12 -9.33 26.01
C ASP A 183 7.17 -10.24 27.25
N ASP A 184 7.87 -11.38 27.19
CA ASP A 184 7.98 -12.30 28.31
C ASP A 184 8.79 -11.68 29.47
N LYS A 185 8.10 -10.99 30.39
CA LYS A 185 8.67 -10.42 31.61
C LYS A 185 9.38 -11.43 32.52
N SER A 186 9.22 -12.75 32.33
CA SER A 186 10.01 -13.76 33.06
C SER A 186 11.43 -13.91 32.50
N LEU A 187 11.60 -13.63 31.20
CA LEU A 187 12.89 -13.53 30.52
C LEU A 187 13.45 -12.11 30.59
N PHE A 188 12.63 -11.12 30.22
CA PHE A 188 12.99 -9.71 30.08
C PHE A 188 12.27 -8.84 31.14
N PRO A 189 12.62 -8.94 32.43
CA PRO A 189 11.89 -8.23 33.49
C PRO A 189 11.99 -6.70 33.39
N SER A 190 13.08 -6.20 32.80
CA SER A 190 13.40 -4.76 32.73
C SER A 190 12.93 -4.08 31.44
N ILE A 191 12.34 -4.82 30.50
CA ILE A 191 11.98 -4.26 29.19
C ILE A 191 10.81 -3.28 29.30
N ASN A 192 10.98 -2.06 28.79
CA ASN A 192 10.01 -0.97 28.89
C ASN A 192 9.27 -0.69 27.58
N GLN A 193 9.84 -1.07 26.44
CA GLN A 193 9.22 -0.92 25.13
C GLN A 193 9.77 -1.92 24.11
N ILE A 194 8.90 -2.37 23.21
CA ILE A 194 9.26 -3.11 22.00
C ILE A 194 8.97 -2.20 20.80
N VAL A 195 9.94 -2.06 19.90
CA VAL A 195 9.79 -1.32 18.64
C VAL A 195 9.80 -2.31 17.49
N ILE A 196 8.81 -2.27 16.61
CA ILE A 196 8.77 -3.02 15.35
C ILE A 196 9.00 -2.01 14.22
N ALA A 197 10.22 -1.98 13.70
CA ALA A 197 10.68 -0.99 12.73
C ALA A 197 10.81 -1.59 11.32
N GLY A 198 10.57 -0.78 10.30
CA GLY A 198 10.89 -1.13 8.92
C GLY A 198 11.19 0.11 8.08
N HIS A 199 12.04 -0.04 7.07
CA HIS A 199 12.26 0.96 6.01
C HIS A 199 11.88 0.38 4.64
N SER A 200 11.42 1.20 3.71
CA SER A 200 11.07 0.78 2.33
C SER A 200 10.03 -0.37 2.33
N LEU A 201 10.28 -1.50 1.65
CA LEU A 201 9.39 -2.68 1.73
C LEU A 201 9.18 -3.20 3.17
N GLY A 202 10.18 -3.08 4.04
CA GLY A 202 10.05 -3.40 5.46
C GLY A 202 9.05 -2.47 6.15
N ALA A 203 9.04 -1.18 5.82
CA ALA A 203 8.03 -0.24 6.31
C ALA A 203 6.62 -0.59 5.83
N GLN A 204 6.47 -1.01 4.56
CA GLN A 204 5.17 -1.49 4.06
C GLN A 204 4.72 -2.75 4.80
N THR A 205 5.67 -3.62 5.17
CA THR A 205 5.40 -4.85 5.94
C THR A 205 4.88 -4.49 7.34
N VAL A 206 5.53 -3.56 8.03
CA VAL A 206 5.14 -3.08 9.37
C VAL A 206 3.80 -2.34 9.33
N GLN A 207 3.58 -1.50 8.32
CA GLN A 207 2.34 -0.74 8.15
C GLN A 207 1.14 -1.66 7.86
N ARG A 208 1.26 -2.60 6.93
CA ARG A 208 0.22 -3.62 6.67
C ARG A 208 -0.02 -4.56 7.85
N TYR A 209 1.03 -4.86 8.62
CA TYR A 209 0.89 -5.60 9.88
C TYR A 209 0.10 -4.80 10.94
N CYS A 210 0.14 -3.47 10.94
CA CYS A 210 -0.71 -2.67 11.81
C CYS A 210 -2.21 -2.79 11.46
N GLU A 211 -2.56 -3.00 10.19
CA GLU A 211 -3.95 -3.12 9.71
C GLU A 211 -4.58 -4.43 10.15
N VAL A 212 -3.90 -5.55 9.88
CA VAL A 212 -4.46 -6.90 10.05
C VAL A 212 -3.89 -7.66 11.25
N GLY A 213 -2.92 -7.08 11.97
CA GLY A 213 -2.26 -7.67 13.12
C GLY A 213 -3.14 -7.74 14.35
N ASP A 214 -3.17 -8.91 14.99
CA ASP A 214 -3.96 -9.19 16.20
C ASP A 214 -3.60 -8.25 17.37
N ASN A 215 -4.53 -8.08 18.31
CA ASN A 215 -4.19 -7.52 19.61
C ASN A 215 -3.54 -8.61 20.49
N LEU A 216 -2.21 -8.60 20.55
CA LEU A 216 -1.42 -9.58 21.28
C LEU A 216 -1.54 -9.49 22.81
N SER A 217 -2.22 -8.46 23.35
CA SER A 217 -2.40 -8.23 24.79
C SER A 217 -1.07 -8.17 25.55
N THR A 218 -0.07 -7.50 24.98
CA THR A 218 1.28 -7.42 25.55
C THR A 218 1.30 -6.64 26.87
N LYS A 219 2.19 -7.03 27.77
CA LYS A 219 2.48 -6.30 29.02
C LYS A 219 3.40 -5.10 28.78
N THR A 220 4.16 -5.15 27.70
CA THR A 220 5.12 -4.16 27.24
C THR A 220 4.46 -3.33 26.13
N PRO A 221 4.53 -2.00 26.20
CA PRO A 221 4.13 -1.14 25.09
C PRO A 221 4.86 -1.50 23.80
N VAL A 222 4.11 -1.63 22.70
CA VAL A 222 4.63 -1.86 21.35
C VAL A 222 4.46 -0.58 20.53
N VAL A 223 5.53 -0.15 19.85
CA VAL A 223 5.52 0.96 18.89
C VAL A 223 5.95 0.46 17.51
N TYR A 224 5.27 0.92 16.48
CA TYR A 224 5.54 0.54 15.09
C TYR A 224 6.23 1.71 14.39
N TRP A 225 7.45 1.51 13.90
CA TRP A 225 8.21 2.56 13.19
C TRP A 225 8.18 2.31 11.68
N VAL A 226 7.63 3.27 10.93
CA VAL A 226 7.30 3.13 9.50
C VAL A 226 8.07 4.19 8.70
N GLY A 227 9.24 3.82 8.16
CA GLY A 227 10.12 4.71 7.40
C GLY A 227 10.03 4.55 5.89
N ASN A 228 9.64 5.61 5.15
CA ASN A 228 9.68 5.63 3.67
C ASN A 228 9.07 4.40 2.94
N PRO A 229 7.88 3.88 3.29
CA PRO A 229 7.26 2.82 2.49
C PRO A 229 6.93 3.32 1.07
N ASN A 230 6.88 2.38 0.10
CA ASN A 230 6.56 2.72 -1.30
C ASN A 230 5.06 2.82 -1.59
N SER A 231 4.27 2.04 -0.85
CA SER A 231 2.81 2.08 -0.83
C SER A 231 2.32 1.72 0.56
N TYR A 232 1.04 1.97 0.80
CA TYR A 232 0.35 1.72 2.07
C TYR A 232 -0.82 0.79 1.76
N GLY A 233 -1.19 -0.10 2.69
CA GLY A 233 -2.51 -0.72 2.62
C GLY A 233 -3.58 0.37 2.83
N TRP A 234 -4.64 0.34 2.03
CA TRP A 234 -5.59 1.45 1.95
C TRP A 234 -6.98 1.03 2.43
N MET A 235 -7.37 1.57 3.58
CA MET A 235 -8.54 1.12 4.32
C MET A 235 -9.88 1.70 3.81
N SER A 236 -9.88 2.60 2.81
CA SER A 236 -11.10 3.08 2.11
C SER A 236 -11.21 2.54 0.68
N LEU A 237 -12.37 2.73 0.04
CA LEU A 237 -12.50 2.65 -1.42
C LEU A 237 -12.15 3.99 -2.09
N ASP A 238 -12.35 5.11 -1.38
CA ASP A 238 -12.02 6.44 -1.90
C ASP A 238 -10.51 6.57 -2.13
N ARG A 239 -10.11 7.04 -3.30
CA ARG A 239 -8.71 7.28 -3.68
C ARG A 239 -8.48 8.75 -4.03
N PRO A 240 -7.31 9.33 -3.71
CA PRO A 240 -6.98 10.72 -4.06
C PRO A 240 -6.77 10.89 -5.57
N ILE A 241 -6.39 9.83 -6.28
CA ILE A 241 -6.27 9.79 -7.75
C ILE A 241 -7.28 8.76 -8.27
N ASP A 242 -7.94 9.08 -9.38
CA ASP A 242 -9.01 8.25 -9.95
C ASP A 242 -8.54 6.81 -10.24
N PRO A 243 -9.17 5.78 -9.63
CA PRO A 243 -8.79 4.38 -9.83
C PRO A 243 -9.42 3.74 -11.07
N SER A 244 -10.20 4.46 -11.90
CA SER A 244 -10.92 3.91 -13.07
C SER A 244 -10.04 3.07 -14.02
N THR A 245 -8.76 3.43 -14.16
CA THR A 245 -7.77 2.74 -15.01
C THR A 245 -7.10 1.53 -14.33
N CYS A 246 -7.38 1.27 -13.06
CA CYS A 246 -6.73 0.26 -12.24
C CYS A 246 -7.76 -0.67 -11.57
N SER A 247 -8.22 -1.70 -12.28
CA SER A 247 -9.22 -2.65 -11.76
C SER A 247 -8.80 -3.40 -10.48
N THR A 248 -7.50 -3.53 -10.24
CA THR A 248 -6.91 -4.20 -9.07
C THR A 248 -6.47 -3.23 -7.96
N TYR A 249 -6.86 -1.94 -8.04
CA TYR A 249 -6.42 -0.91 -7.07
C TYR A 249 -6.75 -1.25 -5.62
N ASP A 250 -7.83 -2.02 -5.43
CA ASP A 250 -8.33 -2.39 -4.13
C ASP A 250 -7.86 -3.77 -3.65
N ASP A 251 -7.16 -4.54 -4.49
CA ASP A 251 -6.72 -5.87 -4.09
C ASP A 251 -5.67 -5.80 -2.97
N TRP A 252 -5.72 -6.79 -2.07
CA TRP A 252 -4.66 -6.99 -1.09
C TRP A 252 -3.35 -7.16 -1.86
N ARG A 253 -2.41 -6.22 -1.73
CA ARG A 253 -2.00 -5.52 -0.50
C ARG A 253 -2.04 -3.99 -0.54
N ASP A 254 -2.68 -3.41 -1.54
CA ASP A 254 -2.81 -1.94 -1.73
C ASP A 254 -4.28 -1.46 -1.54
N GLY A 255 -5.21 -2.40 -1.33
CA GLY A 255 -6.51 -2.21 -0.67
C GLY A 255 -6.87 -3.44 0.18
N LEU A 256 -8.17 -3.78 0.27
CA LEU A 256 -8.68 -4.89 1.11
C LEU A 256 -9.55 -5.93 0.35
N SER A 257 -9.75 -5.83 -0.97
CA SER A 257 -10.37 -6.89 -1.77
C SER A 257 -9.42 -8.08 -2.01
N SER A 258 -9.94 -9.19 -2.53
CA SER A 258 -9.16 -10.39 -2.90
C SER A 258 -8.21 -10.93 -1.81
N TYR A 259 -8.59 -10.74 -0.53
CA TYR A 259 -7.76 -11.11 0.61
C TYR A 259 -7.68 -12.64 0.76
N THR A 260 -6.51 -13.20 0.45
CA THR A 260 -6.27 -14.67 0.39
C THR A 260 -5.41 -15.20 1.53
N ASN A 261 -4.86 -14.34 2.39
CA ASN A 261 -4.09 -14.77 3.55
C ASN A 261 -4.99 -15.41 4.61
N THR A 262 -4.48 -16.41 5.33
CA THR A 262 -5.16 -16.97 6.51
C THR A 262 -5.02 -16.07 7.74
N TYR A 263 -3.89 -15.38 7.88
CA TYR A 263 -3.67 -14.40 8.95
C TYR A 263 -4.57 -13.17 8.73
N GLY A 264 -5.19 -12.65 9.78
CA GLY A 264 -6.06 -11.46 9.70
C GLY A 264 -7.38 -11.66 8.92
N ALA A 265 -7.65 -12.84 8.34
CA ALA A 265 -8.79 -13.09 7.47
C ALA A 265 -10.14 -12.75 8.14
N THR A 266 -10.31 -13.09 9.41
CA THR A 266 -11.53 -12.79 10.19
C THR A 266 -11.73 -11.28 10.38
N LEU A 267 -10.65 -10.52 10.55
CA LEU A 267 -10.71 -9.07 10.73
C LEU A 267 -11.05 -8.36 9.40
N VAL A 268 -10.45 -8.80 8.29
CA VAL A 268 -10.77 -8.26 6.96
C VAL A 268 -12.20 -8.63 6.54
N ALA A 269 -12.65 -9.86 6.85
CA ALA A 269 -14.03 -10.28 6.62
C ALA A 269 -15.07 -9.54 7.50
N ALA A 270 -14.66 -8.97 8.64
CA ALA A 270 -15.49 -8.07 9.45
C ALA A 270 -15.60 -6.65 8.83
N GLY A 271 -14.88 -6.38 7.74
CA GLY A 271 -15.02 -5.19 6.90
C GLY A 271 -14.07 -4.04 7.27
N ARG A 272 -13.99 -3.07 6.36
CA ARG A 272 -13.11 -1.89 6.45
C ARG A 272 -13.17 -1.14 7.79
N PRO A 273 -14.34 -0.90 8.40
CA PRO A 273 -14.41 -0.22 9.70
C PRO A 273 -13.72 -1.01 10.82
N ALA A 274 -13.73 -2.34 10.78
CA ALA A 274 -13.05 -3.18 11.76
C ALA A 274 -11.52 -3.14 11.58
N VAL A 275 -11.05 -3.18 10.34
CA VAL A 275 -9.61 -3.02 10.00
C VAL A 275 -9.10 -1.64 10.44
N LEU A 276 -9.83 -0.57 10.12
CA LEU A 276 -9.47 0.79 10.53
C LEU A 276 -9.53 0.97 12.06
N ALA A 277 -10.52 0.38 12.73
CA ALA A 277 -10.58 0.38 14.19
C ALA A 277 -9.36 -0.34 14.81
N ASN A 278 -8.93 -1.49 14.27
CA ASN A 278 -7.71 -2.18 14.70
C ASN A 278 -6.46 -1.34 14.46
N TYR A 279 -6.33 -0.73 13.27
CA TYR A 279 -5.21 0.16 12.93
C TYR A 279 -5.08 1.33 13.91
N ASN A 280 -6.21 1.95 14.26
CA ASN A 280 -6.25 3.08 15.19
C ASN A 280 -5.92 2.69 16.65
N THR A 281 -5.87 1.39 17.00
CA THR A 281 -5.34 0.95 18.31
C THR A 281 -3.81 0.94 18.38
N LYS A 282 -3.12 1.00 17.25
CA LYS A 282 -1.66 0.88 17.20
C LYS A 282 -0.98 2.21 17.54
N SER A 283 0.23 2.14 18.08
CA SER A 283 1.08 3.32 18.31
C SER A 283 2.14 3.38 17.20
N ILE A 284 1.94 4.26 16.21
CA ILE A 284 2.74 4.30 14.98
C ILE A 284 3.59 5.58 14.92
N ALA A 285 4.90 5.43 14.80
CA ALA A 285 5.83 6.51 14.50
C ALA A 285 6.19 6.46 13.00
N TYR A 286 5.63 7.39 12.23
CA TYR A 286 5.97 7.54 10.81
C TYR A 286 7.23 8.38 10.67
N ALA A 287 8.16 7.95 9.82
CA ALA A 287 9.33 8.74 9.43
C ALA A 287 9.34 8.96 7.92
N ARG A 288 9.30 10.22 7.48
CA ARG A 288 9.24 10.63 6.08
C ARG A 288 10.51 11.37 5.68
N GLY A 289 11.30 10.72 4.83
CA GLY A 289 12.35 11.36 4.04
C GLY A 289 11.71 12.36 3.09
N THR A 290 11.98 13.66 3.29
CA THR A 290 11.42 14.72 2.45
C THR A 290 12.07 14.78 1.07
N LEU A 291 13.29 14.23 0.92
CA LEU A 291 14.01 14.15 -0.36
C LEU A 291 13.81 12.81 -1.09
N ASP A 292 13.10 11.85 -0.48
CA ASP A 292 12.72 10.59 -1.12
C ASP A 292 11.46 10.80 -1.98
N LEU A 293 11.70 11.29 -3.21
CA LEU A 293 10.69 11.60 -4.23
C LEU A 293 10.56 10.50 -5.31
N GLY A 294 11.19 9.33 -5.09
CA GLY A 294 11.18 8.23 -6.06
C GLY A 294 9.86 7.46 -6.12
N ASP A 295 9.73 6.57 -7.09
CA ASP A 295 8.73 5.51 -7.11
C ASP A 295 9.33 4.20 -7.62
N ASP A 296 9.23 3.14 -6.80
CA ASP A 296 9.54 1.75 -7.18
C ASP A 296 8.26 0.88 -7.10
N SER A 297 7.12 1.40 -7.55
CA SER A 297 5.84 0.66 -7.57
C SER A 297 5.81 -0.38 -8.68
N SER A 298 5.28 -1.56 -8.37
CA SER A 298 5.24 -2.71 -9.29
C SER A 298 3.80 -3.08 -9.69
N GLY A 299 2.92 -2.08 -9.81
CA GLY A 299 1.48 -2.25 -10.07
C GLY A 299 0.74 -0.91 -9.95
N CYS A 300 -0.52 -0.86 -10.40
CA CYS A 300 -1.28 0.38 -10.47
C CYS A 300 -1.94 0.82 -9.15
N GLY A 301 -2.17 -0.08 -8.18
CA GLY A 301 -2.77 0.28 -6.88
C GLY A 301 -2.08 1.47 -6.18
N PRO A 302 -0.74 1.47 -6.04
CA PRO A 302 0.01 2.61 -5.51
C PRO A 302 -0.19 3.91 -6.29
N THR A 303 -0.35 3.90 -7.62
CA THR A 303 -0.50 5.14 -8.41
C THR A 303 -1.82 5.84 -8.13
N THR A 304 -2.86 5.11 -7.72
CA THR A 304 -4.14 5.69 -7.24
C THR A 304 -4.00 6.47 -5.91
N THR A 305 -2.88 6.31 -5.19
CA THR A 305 -2.63 6.95 -3.89
C THR A 305 -1.61 8.10 -3.96
N GLY A 306 -0.91 8.26 -5.09
CA GLY A 306 0.10 9.30 -5.32
C GLY A 306 1.14 8.88 -6.37
N ALA A 307 1.79 9.84 -7.02
CA ALA A 307 2.79 9.59 -8.07
C ALA A 307 4.13 9.09 -7.53
N ASN A 308 4.47 9.40 -6.27
CA ASN A 308 5.72 9.01 -5.63
C ASN A 308 5.55 8.74 -4.13
N ARG A 309 6.61 8.24 -3.47
CA ARG A 309 6.57 7.93 -2.02
C ARG A 309 6.20 9.10 -1.13
N HIS A 310 6.61 10.30 -1.53
CA HIS A 310 6.35 11.52 -0.79
C HIS A 310 4.84 11.79 -0.77
N GLU A 311 4.22 11.98 -1.93
CA GLU A 311 2.78 12.22 -2.06
C GLU A 311 1.91 11.11 -1.45
N ARG A 312 2.27 9.84 -1.68
CA ARG A 312 1.55 8.70 -1.09
C ARG A 312 1.49 8.75 0.42
N PHE A 313 2.55 9.23 1.07
CA PHE A 313 2.55 9.42 2.52
C PHE A 313 1.53 10.48 2.95
N PHE A 314 1.54 11.65 2.33
CA PHE A 314 0.63 12.75 2.72
C PHE A 314 -0.83 12.41 2.45
N ASN A 315 -1.12 11.82 1.29
CA ASN A 315 -2.45 11.33 0.98
C ASN A 315 -2.89 10.23 1.97
N PHE A 316 -2.01 9.31 2.35
CA PHE A 316 -2.30 8.30 3.37
C PHE A 316 -2.59 8.92 4.74
N ILE A 317 -1.74 9.83 5.22
CA ILE A 317 -1.94 10.54 6.49
C ILE A 317 -3.22 11.39 6.48
N LYS A 318 -3.56 12.01 5.34
CA LYS A 318 -4.80 12.79 5.19
C LYS A 318 -6.05 11.91 5.20
N ALA A 319 -6.01 10.75 4.55
CA ALA A 319 -7.10 9.77 4.52
C ALA A 319 -7.25 9.03 5.86
N PHE A 320 -6.15 8.77 6.57
CA PHE A 320 -6.11 8.06 7.85
C PHE A 320 -5.28 8.85 8.88
N PRO A 321 -5.82 9.94 9.45
CA PRO A 321 -5.11 10.79 10.40
C PRO A 321 -4.58 10.00 11.61
N PRO A 322 -3.32 10.23 12.03
CA PRO A 322 -2.74 9.54 13.18
C PRO A 322 -3.52 9.83 14.46
N THR A 323 -3.69 8.80 15.29
CA THR A 323 -4.21 8.94 16.66
C THR A 323 -3.17 9.57 17.58
N SER A 324 -3.57 10.00 18.78
CA SER A 324 -2.70 10.73 19.73
C SER A 324 -1.50 9.94 20.26
N SER A 325 -1.50 8.61 20.14
CA SER A 325 -0.34 7.76 20.40
C SER A 325 0.76 7.93 19.35
N CYS A 326 0.37 8.13 18.08
CA CYS A 326 1.23 8.17 16.92
C CYS A 326 2.09 9.45 16.82
N THR A 327 3.09 9.43 15.93
CA THR A 327 3.90 10.60 15.56
C THR A 327 4.18 10.62 14.06
N ILE A 328 4.40 11.82 13.52
CA ILE A 328 4.98 12.02 12.19
C ILE A 328 6.27 12.81 12.38
N ASP A 329 7.36 12.26 11.86
CA ASP A 329 8.69 12.85 11.90
C ASP A 329 9.21 13.10 10.47
N TYR A 330 9.43 14.37 10.12
CA TYR A 330 10.06 14.75 8.86
C TYR A 330 11.57 14.74 8.96
N VAL A 331 12.23 14.18 7.94
CA VAL A 331 13.67 13.97 7.91
C VAL A 331 14.22 14.42 6.55
N PRO A 332 15.24 15.29 6.47
CA PRO A 332 15.75 15.86 5.21
C PRO A 332 16.65 14.90 4.43
N ILE A 333 16.17 13.68 4.19
CA ILE A 333 16.95 12.53 3.71
C ILE A 333 16.21 11.84 2.56
N GLY A 334 16.96 11.21 1.65
CA GLY A 334 16.45 10.39 0.55
C GLY A 334 16.04 8.98 1.01
N HIS A 335 16.02 8.03 0.06
CA HIS A 335 15.59 6.64 0.32
C HIS A 335 16.67 5.76 0.99
N ASP A 336 17.33 6.28 2.04
CA ASP A 336 18.43 5.59 2.71
C ASP A 336 18.08 5.15 4.15
N ALA A 337 18.11 3.85 4.41
CA ALA A 337 17.74 3.28 5.69
C ALA A 337 18.71 3.70 6.82
N GLY A 338 20.02 3.72 6.55
CA GLY A 338 21.03 4.02 7.57
C GLY A 338 20.93 5.46 8.08
N SER A 339 20.79 6.40 7.15
CA SER A 339 20.61 7.83 7.43
C SER A 339 19.26 8.09 8.11
N MET A 340 18.19 7.40 7.71
CA MET A 340 16.89 7.49 8.41
C MET A 340 16.98 6.99 9.86
N PHE A 341 17.66 5.87 10.14
CA PHE A 341 17.84 5.37 11.51
C PHE A 341 18.76 6.26 12.35
N ALA A 342 19.85 6.77 11.77
CA ALA A 342 20.83 7.62 12.45
C ALA A 342 20.37 9.07 12.66
N SER A 343 19.35 9.52 11.92
CA SER A 343 18.71 10.83 12.12
C SER A 343 18.24 11.02 13.56
N SER A 344 18.15 12.26 14.03
CA SER A 344 17.72 12.55 15.41
C SER A 344 16.35 11.95 15.73
N ALA A 345 15.40 12.07 14.80
CA ALA A 345 14.09 11.42 14.90
C ALA A 345 14.16 9.88 14.87
N GLY A 346 15.00 9.30 14.00
CA GLY A 346 15.26 7.86 13.97
C GLY A 346 15.74 7.34 15.33
N LYS A 347 16.85 7.89 15.84
CA LYS A 347 17.41 7.51 17.14
C LYS A 347 16.41 7.68 18.28
N ALA A 348 15.56 8.70 18.23
CA ALA A 348 14.53 8.94 19.22
C ALA A 348 13.48 7.82 19.27
N ARG A 349 12.80 7.55 18.14
CA ARG A 349 11.72 6.56 18.08
C ARG A 349 12.25 5.12 18.23
N LEU A 350 13.48 4.87 17.77
CA LEU A 350 14.10 3.55 17.83
C LEU A 350 14.73 3.25 19.19
N PHE A 351 15.35 4.23 19.87
CA PHE A 351 16.20 3.97 21.05
C PHE A 351 15.83 4.77 22.32
N LEU A 352 15.30 6.00 22.22
CA LEU A 352 15.13 6.91 23.38
C LEU A 352 13.71 7.00 23.95
N ASP A 353 12.68 7.09 23.10
CA ASP A 353 11.27 7.31 23.51
C ASP A 353 10.83 6.24 24.52
N ASN A 354 10.48 6.58 25.76
CA ASN A 354 10.07 5.65 26.82
C ASN A 354 11.14 4.62 27.22
N PHE A 355 12.43 4.96 27.15
CA PHE A 355 13.52 4.05 27.51
C PHE A 355 13.45 3.57 28.97
N ASP A 356 13.14 4.47 29.91
CA ASP A 356 13.00 4.16 31.34
C ASP A 356 11.58 3.77 31.78
N GLY A 357 10.64 3.57 30.85
CA GLY A 357 9.27 3.16 31.17
C GLY A 357 8.35 4.26 31.72
N ALA A 358 8.83 5.51 31.78
CA ALA A 358 8.10 6.66 32.31
C ALA A 358 7.06 7.29 31.35
N GLY A 359 6.85 6.71 30.16
CA GLY A 359 5.97 7.25 29.13
C GLY A 359 6.50 8.50 28.41
N SER A 360 7.74 8.92 28.70
CA SER A 360 8.38 10.07 28.07
C SER A 360 8.57 9.87 26.56
N LYS A 361 8.35 10.92 25.77
CA LYS A 361 8.85 11.00 24.38
C LYS A 361 10.09 11.89 24.41
N ALA A 362 11.15 11.50 23.70
CA ALA A 362 12.32 12.34 23.51
C ALA A 362 11.92 13.64 22.79
N PHE A 363 12.65 14.72 23.09
CA PHE A 363 12.32 16.09 22.69
C PHE A 363 12.18 16.25 21.17
N ASP A 364 11.42 17.26 20.72
CA ASP A 364 11.14 17.46 19.30
C ASP A 364 12.35 17.99 18.52
N PHE A 365 12.60 17.47 17.33
CA PHE A 365 13.92 17.55 16.67
C PHE A 365 14.15 18.81 15.82
N GLY A 366 13.39 19.87 16.08
CA GLY A 366 13.45 21.12 15.30
C GLY A 366 12.82 21.03 13.91
N TYR A 367 12.23 19.88 13.56
CA TYR A 367 11.32 19.74 12.41
C TYR A 367 9.87 19.83 12.90
N PRO A 368 8.91 20.32 12.10
CA PRO A 368 7.53 20.42 12.54
C PRO A 368 6.93 19.04 12.82
N ARG A 369 6.74 18.68 14.10
CA ARG A 369 5.80 17.62 14.45
C ARG A 369 4.38 18.16 14.25
N LEU A 370 3.65 17.50 13.38
CA LEU A 370 2.22 17.74 13.19
C LEU A 370 1.45 17.49 14.49
N GLN A 371 0.71 18.51 14.92
CA GLN A 371 -0.28 18.45 15.99
C GLN A 371 -1.66 18.11 15.42
N ALA A 372 -2.62 17.83 16.30
CA ALA A 372 -3.98 17.53 15.89
C ALA A 372 -4.65 18.77 15.27
N GLY A 373 -4.82 18.75 13.94
CA GLY A 373 -5.41 19.84 13.16
C GLY A 373 -4.45 20.50 12.17
N ASP A 374 -3.15 20.18 12.21
CA ASP A 374 -2.19 20.67 11.24
C ASP A 374 -2.39 19.98 9.87
N ASP A 375 -2.18 20.72 8.77
CA ASP A 375 -2.16 20.12 7.43
C ASP A 375 -0.97 19.15 7.36
N PRO A 376 -1.17 17.87 6.98
CA PRO A 376 -0.07 16.93 6.94
C PRO A 376 1.02 17.31 5.95
N TYR A 377 0.71 18.06 4.88
CA TYR A 377 1.72 18.56 3.97
C TYR A 377 2.65 19.56 4.70
N PRO A 378 3.98 19.34 4.73
CA PRO A 378 4.89 20.27 5.38
C PRO A 378 4.77 21.63 4.69
N ASP A 379 4.73 22.69 5.50
CA ASP A 379 4.82 24.07 5.02
C ASP A 379 5.95 24.18 3.98
N PRO A 380 5.64 24.55 2.71
CA PRO A 380 6.64 24.62 1.64
C PRO A 380 7.85 25.49 2.00
N SER A 381 7.68 26.49 2.89
CA SER A 381 8.78 27.35 3.36
C SER A 381 9.80 26.63 4.27
N GLN A 382 9.44 25.47 4.83
CA GLN A 382 10.32 24.65 5.68
C GLN A 382 11.17 23.64 4.87
N SER A 383 10.90 23.48 3.57
CA SER A 383 11.72 22.62 2.71
C SER A 383 13.03 23.34 2.34
N SER A 384 14.16 22.86 2.88
CA SER A 384 15.48 23.46 2.64
C SER A 384 15.97 23.36 1.18
N ALA A 385 15.25 22.60 0.34
CA ALA A 385 15.43 22.60 -1.10
C ALA A 385 14.50 23.65 -1.72
N VAL A 386 15.04 24.81 -2.07
CA VAL A 386 14.37 25.83 -2.89
C VAL A 386 13.89 25.17 -4.18
N ALA A 387 12.59 24.85 -4.24
CA ALA A 387 11.95 24.57 -5.52
C ALA A 387 12.08 25.82 -6.40
N PRO A 388 12.15 25.68 -7.73
CA PRO A 388 12.06 26.79 -8.66
C PRO A 388 10.62 27.34 -8.70
N THR A 389 10.13 27.78 -7.54
CA THR A 389 8.95 28.64 -7.46
C THR A 389 9.21 29.86 -8.34
N SER A 390 8.15 30.39 -8.94
CA SER A 390 8.17 31.72 -9.55
C SER A 390 7.52 32.70 -8.57
N PRO A 391 8.23 33.13 -7.49
CA PRO A 391 7.67 34.06 -6.51
C PRO A 391 7.40 35.40 -7.20
N GLY A 392 6.11 35.69 -7.41
CA GLY A 392 5.66 36.85 -8.14
C GLY A 392 4.15 37.03 -8.03
N THR A 393 3.71 38.26 -8.28
CA THR A 393 2.28 38.58 -8.44
C THR A 393 2.01 38.79 -9.92
N PHE A 394 1.20 37.92 -10.52
CA PHE A 394 0.90 37.91 -11.94
C PHE A 394 -0.59 38.23 -12.12
N SER A 395 -0.91 39.35 -12.79
CA SER A 395 -2.30 39.81 -12.97
C SER A 395 -3.13 39.92 -11.68
N GLY A 396 -2.49 40.25 -10.55
CA GLY A 396 -3.11 40.31 -9.22
C GLY A 396 -3.29 38.95 -8.52
N MET A 397 -2.84 37.85 -9.13
CA MET A 397 -2.79 36.52 -8.53
C MET A 397 -1.39 36.22 -7.96
N THR A 398 -1.35 35.49 -6.85
CA THR A 398 -0.11 35.05 -6.18
C THR A 398 -0.06 33.53 -6.14
N TYR A 399 1.14 32.95 -6.21
CA TYR A 399 1.33 31.50 -6.15
C TYR A 399 0.78 30.91 -4.84
N GLN A 400 0.05 29.81 -4.94
CA GLN A 400 -0.59 29.10 -3.82
C GLN A 400 0.00 27.70 -3.59
N GLY A 401 1.01 27.30 -4.36
CA GLY A 401 1.62 25.97 -4.33
C GLY A 401 1.25 25.09 -5.53
N CYS A 402 1.84 23.89 -5.56
CA CYS A 402 1.50 22.84 -6.51
C CYS A 402 0.30 22.01 -6.02
N TYR A 403 -0.70 21.80 -6.87
CA TYR A 403 -1.89 21.00 -6.55
C TYR A 403 -1.98 19.73 -7.40
N SER A 404 -2.54 18.65 -6.84
CA SER A 404 -2.94 17.48 -7.63
C SER A 404 -4.17 17.80 -8.48
N ASP A 405 -4.12 17.33 -9.74
CA ASP A 405 -5.25 17.31 -10.65
C ASP A 405 -5.56 15.87 -11.09
N PRO A 406 -6.23 15.08 -10.23
CA PRO A 406 -6.66 13.71 -10.55
C PRO A 406 -7.85 13.65 -11.53
N GLY A 407 -8.23 14.78 -12.14
CA GLY A 407 -9.38 14.90 -13.04
C GLY A 407 -9.94 16.32 -13.02
N SER A 408 -9.45 17.16 -13.94
CA SER A 408 -9.84 18.56 -14.20
C SER A 408 -10.41 19.30 -12.99
N VAL A 409 -9.60 19.51 -11.94
CA VAL A 409 -10.08 20.09 -10.67
C VAL A 409 -10.44 21.58 -10.77
N LEU A 410 -10.12 22.23 -11.89
CA LEU A 410 -10.63 23.55 -12.26
C LEU A 410 -11.58 23.41 -13.47
N PRO A 411 -12.77 24.04 -13.45
CA PRO A 411 -13.87 23.71 -14.36
C PRO A 411 -13.71 24.19 -15.82
N LEU A 412 -12.72 25.03 -16.11
CA LEU A 412 -12.51 25.59 -17.45
C LEU A 412 -11.06 25.46 -17.89
N LYS A 413 -10.81 24.67 -18.95
CA LYS A 413 -9.57 24.74 -19.73
C LYS A 413 -9.64 25.96 -20.65
N ALA A 414 -9.00 27.06 -20.27
CA ALA A 414 -9.04 28.29 -21.06
C ALA A 414 -8.26 28.15 -22.37
N TYR A 415 -7.16 27.39 -22.39
CA TYR A 415 -6.44 26.99 -23.60
C TYR A 415 -5.41 25.87 -23.31
N SER A 416 -4.85 25.31 -24.39
CA SER A 416 -3.56 24.59 -24.39
C SER A 416 -2.74 25.11 -25.57
N ARG A 417 -1.49 25.58 -25.33
CA ARG A 417 -0.63 26.24 -26.32
C ARG A 417 0.87 26.12 -26.00
N ASP A 418 1.68 26.01 -27.04
CA ASP A 418 3.15 25.94 -26.94
C ASP A 418 3.84 27.28 -26.58
N ASP A 419 3.07 28.36 -26.42
CA ASP A 419 3.53 29.68 -25.98
C ASP A 419 3.05 30.05 -24.55
N ASN A 420 2.53 29.08 -23.79
CA ASN A 420 1.99 29.29 -22.45
C ASN A 420 3.02 29.86 -21.45
N THR A 421 2.59 30.79 -20.61
CA THR A 421 3.35 31.41 -19.51
C THR A 421 2.43 31.64 -18.30
N ILE A 422 3.02 31.85 -17.12
CA ILE A 422 2.29 32.24 -15.91
C ILE A 422 1.54 33.55 -16.15
N ASP A 423 2.20 34.52 -16.79
CA ASP A 423 1.63 35.81 -17.18
C ASP A 423 0.39 35.65 -18.07
N SER A 424 0.49 34.87 -19.16
CA SER A 424 -0.61 34.68 -20.11
C SER A 424 -1.80 33.95 -19.48
N CYS A 425 -1.55 32.94 -18.64
CA CYS A 425 -2.63 32.18 -18.02
C CYS A 425 -3.35 32.99 -16.94
N THR A 426 -2.61 33.60 -16.01
CA THR A 426 -3.20 34.44 -14.95
C THR A 426 -3.95 35.64 -15.53
N ALA A 427 -3.41 36.29 -16.58
CA ALA A 427 -4.12 37.36 -17.29
C ALA A 427 -5.40 36.85 -17.96
N THR A 428 -5.38 35.65 -18.55
CA THR A 428 -6.55 35.03 -19.20
C THR A 428 -7.64 34.69 -18.19
N CYS A 429 -7.29 34.10 -17.05
CA CYS A 429 -8.27 33.79 -16.00
C CYS A 429 -8.81 35.04 -15.32
N ALA A 430 -7.95 36.01 -14.97
CA ALA A 430 -8.36 37.29 -14.39
C ALA A 430 -9.27 38.09 -15.34
N GLY A 431 -8.94 38.13 -16.64
CA GLY A 431 -9.74 38.78 -17.68
C GLY A 431 -11.11 38.14 -17.91
N GLN A 432 -11.25 36.84 -17.58
CA GLN A 432 -12.53 36.13 -17.58
C GLN A 432 -13.26 36.18 -16.21
N GLY A 433 -12.72 36.91 -15.23
CA GLY A 433 -13.34 37.06 -13.91
C GLY A 433 -13.16 35.87 -12.96
N TYR A 434 -12.24 34.95 -13.26
CA TYR A 434 -11.89 33.84 -12.38
C TYR A 434 -10.83 34.25 -11.35
N LYS A 435 -10.99 33.78 -10.11
CA LYS A 435 -10.07 34.04 -8.99
C LYS A 435 -8.84 33.15 -8.98
N ILE A 436 -8.93 31.97 -9.59
CA ILE A 436 -7.89 30.93 -9.59
C ILE A 436 -7.46 30.67 -11.04
N ALA A 437 -6.15 30.64 -11.26
CA ALA A 437 -5.51 30.10 -12.46
C ALA A 437 -4.65 28.88 -12.07
N GLY A 438 -4.70 27.82 -12.85
CA GLY A 438 -3.87 26.63 -12.70
C GLY A 438 -3.16 26.32 -14.01
N LEU A 439 -1.85 26.10 -13.96
CA LEU A 439 -1.04 25.77 -15.13
C LEU A 439 -0.62 24.31 -15.07
N GLU A 440 -0.87 23.55 -16.14
CA GLU A 440 -0.60 22.12 -16.22
C GLU A 440 0.23 21.79 -17.47
N TYR A 441 1.01 20.71 -17.39
CA TYR A 441 1.69 20.08 -18.53
C TYR A 441 2.51 21.04 -19.42
N GLY A 442 3.03 22.14 -18.85
CA GLY A 442 3.81 23.15 -19.58
C GLY A 442 3.00 24.06 -20.51
N VAL A 443 1.93 23.56 -21.12
CA VAL A 443 1.16 24.20 -22.21
C VAL A 443 -0.26 24.59 -21.83
N GLU A 444 -0.81 24.07 -20.72
CA GLU A 444 -2.23 24.22 -20.40
C GLU A 444 -2.50 25.35 -19.40
N CYS A 445 -3.67 25.97 -19.56
CA CYS A 445 -4.18 26.97 -18.65
C CYS A 445 -5.63 26.65 -18.27
N TRP A 446 -5.85 26.52 -16.97
CA TRP A 446 -7.11 26.19 -16.34
C TRP A 446 -7.58 27.34 -15.44
N CYS A 447 -8.88 27.64 -15.41
CA CYS A 447 -9.44 28.73 -14.63
C CYS A 447 -10.60 28.25 -13.75
N GLY A 448 -10.75 28.87 -12.56
CA GLY A 448 -11.86 28.57 -11.66
C GLY A 448 -12.07 29.62 -10.57
N ASN A 449 -13.18 29.48 -9.84
CA ASN A 449 -13.48 30.29 -8.64
C ASN A 449 -13.46 29.47 -7.35
N THR A 450 -13.45 28.15 -7.49
CA THR A 450 -13.45 27.15 -6.41
C THR A 450 -12.57 26.00 -6.89
N MET A 451 -11.74 25.44 -6.02
CA MET A 451 -10.90 24.28 -6.34
C MET A 451 -11.71 22.99 -6.18
N GLY A 452 -11.60 22.03 -7.10
CA GLY A 452 -12.30 20.75 -7.02
C GLY A 452 -11.96 19.96 -5.74
N TYR A 453 -12.95 19.25 -5.17
CA TYR A 453 -12.80 18.59 -3.87
C TYR A 453 -11.72 17.49 -3.82
N LYS A 454 -11.37 16.91 -4.98
CA LYS A 454 -10.28 15.94 -5.10
C LYS A 454 -8.88 16.57 -5.08
N ALA A 455 -8.76 17.87 -5.39
CA ALA A 455 -7.46 18.55 -5.44
C ALA A 455 -6.81 18.59 -4.05
N GLN A 456 -5.56 18.19 -3.99
CA GLN A 456 -4.73 18.29 -2.79
C GLN A 456 -3.61 19.27 -3.05
N VAL A 457 -3.23 20.07 -2.06
CA VAL A 457 -1.89 20.68 -2.06
C VAL A 457 -0.88 19.53 -2.11
N THR A 458 0.20 19.72 -2.85
CA THR A 458 1.34 18.79 -2.96
C THR A 458 2.61 19.61 -2.82
N THR A 459 3.77 18.95 -2.69
CA THR A 459 5.04 19.69 -2.74
C THR A 459 5.28 20.33 -4.10
N ASP A 460 5.90 21.50 -4.10
CA ASP A 460 6.28 22.20 -5.32
C ASP A 460 7.21 21.37 -6.22
N GLN A 461 7.98 20.41 -5.66
CA GLN A 461 8.76 19.43 -6.41
C GLN A 461 7.92 18.44 -7.26
N ALA A 462 6.59 18.42 -7.13
CA ALA A 462 5.69 17.73 -8.07
C ALA A 462 5.43 18.57 -9.34
N CYS A 463 5.47 19.90 -9.24
CA CYS A 463 5.35 20.85 -10.34
C CYS A 463 6.75 21.23 -10.83
N THR A 464 7.28 20.49 -11.80
CA THR A 464 8.65 20.69 -12.32
C THR A 464 8.69 20.92 -13.83
N MET A 465 7.54 20.92 -14.51
CA MET A 465 7.49 21.15 -15.94
C MET A 465 7.60 22.65 -16.23
N ALA A 466 8.58 23.00 -17.06
CA ALA A 466 8.79 24.37 -17.49
C ALA A 466 7.63 24.83 -18.41
N CYS A 467 7.28 26.12 -18.34
CA CYS A 467 6.31 26.72 -19.25
C CYS A 467 6.85 26.73 -20.68
N ALA A 468 6.02 26.34 -21.65
CA ALA A 468 6.46 26.22 -23.04
C ALA A 468 6.88 27.57 -23.66
N GLY A 469 6.19 28.66 -23.32
CA GLY A 469 6.55 30.02 -23.71
C GLY A 469 7.66 30.67 -22.87
N ASN A 470 8.02 30.11 -21.71
CA ASN A 470 9.11 30.63 -20.87
C ASN A 470 9.73 29.55 -19.97
N SER A 471 10.90 29.04 -20.35
CA SER A 471 11.56 27.96 -19.62
C SER A 471 12.09 28.32 -18.22
N THR A 472 12.04 29.59 -17.81
CA THR A 472 12.35 30.01 -16.43
C THR A 472 11.14 29.99 -15.49
N GLN A 473 9.94 29.72 -16.03
CA GLN A 473 8.69 29.62 -15.28
C GLN A 473 8.26 28.15 -15.19
N ILE A 474 7.51 27.81 -14.14
CA ILE A 474 6.97 26.46 -13.92
C ILE A 474 5.46 26.47 -14.19
N CYS A 475 5.02 25.55 -15.05
CA CYS A 475 3.65 25.38 -15.51
C CYS A 475 3.15 23.97 -15.19
N GLY A 476 3.22 23.59 -13.91
CA GLY A 476 2.68 22.33 -13.42
C GLY A 476 3.53 21.11 -13.75
N ASN A 477 2.83 19.99 -13.99
CA ASN A 477 3.35 18.72 -14.51
C ASN A 477 2.15 17.88 -15.01
N SER A 478 2.35 16.63 -15.40
CA SER A 478 1.24 15.70 -15.66
C SER A 478 0.40 15.49 -14.39
N TYR A 479 -0.91 15.76 -14.48
CA TYR A 479 -1.86 15.73 -13.36
C TYR A 479 -1.49 16.68 -12.20
N ARG A 480 -0.73 17.75 -12.45
CA ARG A 480 -0.28 18.69 -11.41
C ARG A 480 -0.41 20.14 -11.86
N LEU A 481 -1.20 20.93 -11.13
CA LEU A 481 -1.40 22.34 -11.38
C LEU A 481 -0.43 23.19 -10.57
N SER A 482 0.31 24.08 -11.21
CA SER A 482 0.89 25.25 -10.52
C SER A 482 -0.20 26.29 -10.36
N VAL A 483 -0.64 26.53 -9.12
CA VAL A 483 -1.85 27.32 -8.86
C VAL A 483 -1.53 28.74 -8.41
N PHE A 484 -2.24 29.70 -8.99
CA PHE A 484 -2.18 31.12 -8.66
C PHE A 484 -3.59 31.61 -8.30
N SER A 485 -3.72 32.45 -7.27
CA SER A 485 -5.02 32.96 -6.82
C SER A 485 -4.95 34.41 -6.36
N THR A 486 -6.07 35.14 -6.46
CA THR A 486 -6.24 36.49 -5.90
C THR A 486 -6.37 36.51 -4.36
N GLY A 487 -6.33 35.34 -3.70
CA GLY A 487 -6.42 35.17 -2.24
C GLY A 487 -6.60 33.70 -1.85
N ASN A 488 -6.96 33.44 -0.60
CA ASN A 488 -7.15 32.08 -0.08
C ASN A 488 -8.06 31.24 -0.99
N ILE A 489 -7.59 30.05 -1.37
CA ILE A 489 -8.37 29.11 -2.18
C ILE A 489 -9.49 28.49 -1.33
N THR A 490 -10.71 28.55 -1.87
CA THR A 490 -11.85 27.79 -1.35
C THR A 490 -12.01 26.50 -2.14
N SER A 491 -11.91 25.35 -1.48
CA SER A 491 -12.24 24.05 -2.09
C SER A 491 -13.74 23.83 -2.11
N ALA A 492 -14.22 23.09 -3.11
CA ALA A 492 -15.57 22.59 -3.18
C ALA A 492 -15.79 21.60 -2.04
N ALA A 493 -16.98 21.59 -1.44
CA ALA A 493 -17.34 20.58 -0.47
C ALA A 493 -17.26 19.18 -1.11
N GLN A 494 -16.67 18.22 -0.40
CA GLN A 494 -16.73 16.83 -0.80
C GLN A 494 -18.21 16.39 -0.89
N PRO A 495 -18.63 15.67 -1.94
CA PRO A 495 -19.96 15.10 -2.02
C PRO A 495 -20.24 14.22 -0.79
N SER A 496 -21.30 14.53 -0.05
CA SER A 496 -21.70 13.81 1.16
C SER A 496 -23.05 13.14 0.94
N SER A 497 -23.19 11.87 1.33
CA SER A 497 -24.49 11.22 1.46
C SER A 497 -25.20 11.77 2.71
N PRO A 498 -26.31 12.55 2.60
CA PRO A 498 -26.96 13.11 3.77
C PRO A 498 -27.57 11.99 4.62
N THR A 499 -27.48 12.09 5.94
CA THR A 499 -28.04 11.09 6.86
C THR A 499 -29.57 11.01 6.80
N GLN A 500 -30.22 12.10 6.39
CA GLN A 500 -31.65 12.17 6.14
C GLN A 500 -31.95 13.05 4.92
N VAL A 501 -32.84 12.60 4.04
CA VAL A 501 -33.35 13.36 2.88
C VAL A 501 -34.87 13.20 2.82
N GLY A 502 -35.60 14.27 3.17
CA GLY A 502 -37.04 14.22 3.34
C GLY A 502 -37.46 13.16 4.38
N SER A 503 -38.31 12.22 3.97
CA SER A 503 -38.79 11.11 4.80
C SER A 503 -37.83 9.91 4.89
N TYR A 504 -36.69 9.94 4.20
CA TYR A 504 -35.75 8.83 4.09
C TYR A 504 -34.52 9.04 4.97
N SER A 505 -34.08 7.98 5.65
CA SER A 505 -32.77 7.92 6.31
C SER A 505 -31.79 7.08 5.49
N LEU A 506 -30.51 7.45 5.54
CA LEU A 506 -29.44 6.70 4.87
C LEU A 506 -29.22 5.35 5.57
N LEU A 507 -29.38 4.24 4.84
CA LEU A 507 -29.13 2.89 5.35
C LEU A 507 -27.70 2.38 5.09
N GLY A 508 -27.01 2.95 4.09
CA GLY A 508 -25.66 2.57 3.68
C GLY A 508 -25.55 2.32 2.17
N CYS A 509 -24.38 1.88 1.72
CA CYS A 509 -24.14 1.45 0.34
C CYS A 509 -24.38 -0.06 0.22
N TYR A 510 -25.13 -0.49 -0.80
CA TYR A 510 -25.48 -1.88 -1.05
C TYR A 510 -25.08 -2.27 -2.47
N SER A 511 -24.63 -3.51 -2.66
CA SER A 511 -24.27 -4.06 -3.97
C SER A 511 -25.51 -4.38 -4.81
N GLU A 512 -25.44 -4.11 -6.12
CA GLU A 512 -26.40 -4.59 -7.10
C GLU A 512 -26.47 -6.14 -7.16
N ALA A 513 -27.58 -6.66 -7.69
CA ALA A 513 -27.76 -8.10 -7.86
C ALA A 513 -26.91 -8.64 -9.03
N SER A 514 -26.45 -9.89 -8.94
CA SER A 514 -25.70 -10.55 -10.03
C SER A 514 -26.53 -10.84 -11.28
N SER A 515 -27.86 -10.73 -11.19
CA SER A 515 -28.76 -10.64 -12.35
C SER A 515 -29.93 -9.70 -12.04
N GLY A 516 -30.19 -8.76 -12.95
CA GLY A 516 -31.20 -7.72 -12.75
C GLY A 516 -30.72 -6.55 -11.89
N ARG A 517 -31.68 -5.77 -11.37
CA ARG A 517 -31.43 -4.62 -10.48
C ARG A 517 -31.94 -4.95 -9.07
N ALA A 518 -31.17 -4.57 -8.06
CA ALA A 518 -31.53 -4.71 -6.64
C ALA A 518 -32.78 -3.88 -6.28
N LEU A 519 -33.02 -2.79 -7.00
CA LEU A 519 -34.28 -2.05 -7.01
C LEU A 519 -34.83 -2.06 -8.45
N SER A 520 -35.96 -2.72 -8.67
CA SER A 520 -36.48 -3.04 -10.03
C SER A 520 -37.68 -2.19 -10.49
N GLU A 521 -38.11 -1.23 -9.67
CA GLU A 521 -39.34 -0.45 -9.87
C GLU A 521 -39.13 0.78 -10.79
N ARG A 522 -39.69 1.95 -10.44
CA ARG A 522 -39.59 3.17 -11.24
C ARG A 522 -38.17 3.69 -11.33
N SER A 523 -37.82 4.42 -12.40
CA SER A 523 -36.52 5.09 -12.48
C SER A 523 -36.58 6.43 -13.22
N THR A 524 -35.71 7.36 -12.83
CA THR A 524 -35.51 8.67 -13.48
C THR A 524 -34.04 9.02 -13.59
N SER A 525 -33.69 9.88 -14.56
CA SER A 525 -32.32 10.27 -14.88
C SER A 525 -32.23 11.68 -15.47
N GLN A 526 -31.34 12.51 -14.96
CA GLN A 526 -31.09 13.89 -15.41
C GLN A 526 -29.59 14.22 -15.22
N SER A 527 -29.09 15.28 -15.85
CA SER A 527 -27.69 15.70 -15.76
C SER A 527 -27.35 16.46 -14.46
N ASP A 528 -28.37 16.93 -13.75
CA ASP A 528 -28.33 17.70 -12.50
C ASP A 528 -29.00 16.95 -11.32
N MET A 529 -29.10 15.61 -11.40
CA MET A 529 -29.74 14.79 -10.37
C MET A 529 -29.07 14.95 -9.00
N THR A 530 -29.87 15.32 -8.00
CA THR A 530 -29.49 15.33 -6.58
C THR A 530 -30.21 14.22 -5.80
N VAL A 531 -29.75 13.96 -4.56
CA VAL A 531 -30.38 12.98 -3.66
C VAL A 531 -31.81 13.43 -3.28
N GLU A 532 -32.05 14.73 -3.20
CA GLU A 532 -33.36 15.35 -2.95
C GLU A 532 -34.31 15.14 -4.13
N THR A 533 -33.83 15.30 -5.37
CA THR A 533 -34.61 15.00 -6.59
C THR A 533 -35.01 13.52 -6.61
N CYS A 534 -34.10 12.62 -6.21
CA CYS A 534 -34.37 11.19 -6.06
C CYS A 534 -35.41 10.88 -4.98
N ALA A 535 -35.23 11.41 -3.77
CA ALA A 535 -36.18 11.26 -2.67
C ALA A 535 -37.59 11.78 -3.04
N THR A 536 -37.65 12.86 -3.80
CA THR A 536 -38.92 13.46 -4.27
C THR A 536 -39.57 12.61 -5.37
N TYR A 537 -38.81 12.18 -6.37
CA TYR A 537 -39.30 11.29 -7.44
C TYR A 537 -39.81 9.94 -6.89
N CYS A 538 -39.13 9.44 -5.86
CA CYS A 538 -39.47 8.21 -5.16
C CYS A 538 -40.48 8.42 -4.01
N SER A 539 -41.04 9.62 -3.81
CA SER A 539 -41.96 9.89 -2.71
C SER A 539 -43.14 8.90 -2.65
N GLY A 540 -43.43 8.39 -1.46
CA GLY A 540 -44.41 7.33 -1.21
C GLY A 540 -43.77 5.93 -1.15
N TYR A 541 -42.51 5.79 -1.56
CA TYR A 541 -41.79 4.53 -1.45
C TYR A 541 -41.04 4.38 -0.10
N LYS A 542 -40.65 3.15 0.26
CA LYS A 542 -40.00 2.76 1.53
C LYS A 542 -38.47 2.90 1.49
N TYR A 543 -37.89 2.65 0.33
CA TYR A 543 -36.45 2.79 0.07
C TYR A 543 -36.27 3.55 -1.23
N PHE A 544 -35.14 4.25 -1.36
CA PHE A 544 -34.58 4.55 -2.67
C PHE A 544 -33.07 4.39 -2.68
N GLY A 545 -32.53 4.17 -3.88
CA GLY A 545 -31.09 4.14 -4.15
C GLY A 545 -30.71 5.21 -5.16
N VAL A 546 -29.43 5.59 -5.13
CA VAL A 546 -28.76 6.41 -6.14
C VAL A 546 -27.60 5.58 -6.71
N GLU A 547 -27.30 5.74 -8.00
CA GLU A 547 -26.17 5.09 -8.67
C GLU A 547 -25.41 6.12 -9.52
N TYR A 548 -24.07 6.12 -9.40
CA TYR A 548 -23.12 7.09 -9.95
C TYR A 548 -23.24 8.55 -9.43
N GLY A 549 -22.15 9.30 -9.57
CA GLY A 549 -22.03 10.72 -9.26
C GLY A 549 -21.27 11.41 -10.39
N ALA A 550 -21.92 12.34 -11.09
CA ALA A 550 -21.58 12.70 -12.46
C ALA A 550 -20.23 13.40 -12.62
N GLU A 551 -19.52 13.01 -13.66
CA GLU A 551 -18.43 13.81 -14.23
C GLU A 551 -19.00 14.98 -15.03
N ILE A 552 -18.30 16.11 -14.98
CA ILE A 552 -18.72 17.34 -15.65
C ILE A 552 -18.20 17.32 -17.09
N HIS A 553 -18.91 16.64 -18.00
CA HIS A 553 -19.29 17.13 -19.34
C HIS A 553 -20.13 16.09 -20.10
N VAL A 554 -21.30 16.52 -20.58
CA VAL A 554 -22.20 15.97 -21.62
C VAL A 554 -22.27 14.43 -21.79
N ASP A 555 -23.47 13.89 -21.51
CA ASP A 555 -23.88 12.48 -21.63
C ASP A 555 -23.16 11.47 -20.70
N TYR A 556 -23.76 11.21 -19.52
CA TYR A 556 -24.40 9.93 -19.16
C TYR A 556 -25.14 10.08 -17.80
N VAL A 557 -25.75 9.00 -17.28
CA VAL A 557 -27.10 9.05 -16.64
C VAL A 557 -27.15 8.50 -15.21
N HIS A 558 -27.58 9.30 -14.22
CA HIS A 558 -27.93 8.88 -12.84
C HIS A 558 -29.30 8.19 -12.75
N LYS A 559 -29.55 7.33 -11.74
CA LYS A 559 -30.82 6.55 -11.65
C LYS A 559 -31.37 6.39 -10.22
N CYS A 560 -32.69 6.61 -10.02
CA CYS A 560 -33.35 6.60 -8.69
C CYS A 560 -34.73 5.90 -8.63
N ILE A 561 -34.96 5.01 -7.63
CA ILE A 561 -35.98 3.91 -7.64
C ILE A 561 -36.64 3.66 -6.26
N GLY A 562 -37.89 3.15 -6.13
CA GLY A 562 -38.47 2.77 -4.80
C GLY A 562 -39.71 1.83 -4.75
N PHE A 563 -40.17 1.47 -3.52
CA PHE A 563 -41.13 0.39 -3.16
C PHE A 563 -42.32 0.74 -2.20
N TYR A 564 -43.55 0.19 -2.32
CA TYR A 564 -44.67 0.40 -1.35
C TYR A 564 -45.02 -0.89 -0.57
N ASN A 565 -45.38 -0.84 0.73
CA ASN A 565 -45.76 -2.01 1.54
C ASN A 565 -47.01 -1.76 2.42
N ASP A 566 -48.03 -2.60 2.25
CA ASP A 566 -49.13 -2.93 3.20
C ASP A 566 -49.15 -4.47 3.28
N PHE A 567 -49.55 -5.20 4.34
CA PHE A 567 -49.98 -4.94 5.72
C PHE A 567 -49.69 -6.25 6.50
N GLY A 568 -49.79 -6.33 7.83
CA GLY A 568 -49.63 -7.64 8.52
C GLY A 568 -50.32 -7.76 9.88
N ILE A 569 -50.95 -8.92 10.16
CA ILE A 569 -51.43 -9.40 11.48
C ILE A 569 -51.32 -10.95 11.53
N ASN A 570 -51.12 -11.49 12.75
CA ASN A 570 -51.00 -12.91 13.10
C ASN A 570 -52.31 -13.74 13.04
N ASN A 571 -52.13 -15.05 13.23
CA ASN A 571 -53.07 -16.10 13.65
C ASN A 571 -53.89 -16.82 12.57
N ASP A 572 -53.53 -18.10 12.42
CA ASP A 572 -54.39 -19.30 12.34
C ASP A 572 -55.45 -19.46 11.22
N PHE A 573 -55.63 -20.72 10.79
CA PHE A 573 -56.66 -21.24 9.89
C PHE A 573 -56.77 -20.69 8.44
N GLY A 574 -56.35 -21.54 7.50
CA GLY A 574 -57.29 -22.12 6.53
C GLY A 574 -57.88 -21.24 5.42
N LEU A 575 -57.34 -21.41 4.20
CA LEU A 575 -58.08 -21.52 2.92
C LEU A 575 -59.36 -20.66 2.75
N HIS A 576 -59.26 -19.57 1.98
CA HIS A 576 -60.33 -19.21 1.05
C HIS A 576 -59.85 -18.49 -0.21
N TYR A 577 -59.86 -19.23 -1.33
CA TYR A 577 -59.86 -18.66 -2.68
C TYR A 577 -61.31 -18.70 -3.20
N CYS A 578 -62.05 -17.61 -3.04
CA CYS A 578 -63.33 -17.31 -3.71
C CYS A 578 -63.48 -15.77 -3.66
N ILE A 579 -63.34 -15.02 -4.76
CA ILE A 579 -64.33 -14.92 -5.85
C ILE A 579 -65.75 -14.82 -5.29
N ASN A 580 -66.29 -13.60 -5.30
CA ASN A 580 -67.71 -13.34 -5.10
C ASN A 580 -68.39 -13.07 -6.45
N LEU A 581 -69.37 -13.93 -6.75
CA LEU A 581 -70.60 -13.64 -7.51
C LEU A 581 -70.50 -13.11 -8.96
N TYR A 582 -70.56 -14.06 -9.90
CA TYR A 582 -71.16 -13.85 -11.22
C TYR A 582 -72.67 -14.11 -11.20
N SER A 583 -73.46 -13.23 -11.83
CA SER A 583 -74.88 -13.49 -12.14
C SER A 583 -75.27 -13.08 -13.56
N LYS A 584 -74.69 -13.74 -14.56
CA LYS A 584 -75.43 -14.13 -15.77
C LYS A 584 -74.92 -15.46 -16.32
N LEU A 585 -75.81 -16.43 -16.42
CA LEU A 585 -75.51 -17.84 -16.65
C LEU A 585 -75.44 -18.22 -18.14
N ARG A 586 -74.62 -19.24 -18.45
CA ARG A 586 -75.09 -20.51 -19.05
C ARG A 586 -74.31 -21.68 -18.44
N PHE A 587 -74.99 -22.82 -18.24
CA PHE A 587 -74.44 -24.06 -17.66
C PHE A 587 -73.76 -24.96 -18.71
N TYR A 588 -72.82 -25.82 -18.29
CA TYR A 588 -72.96 -27.28 -18.41
C TYR A 588 -72.11 -28.02 -17.36
N ASN A 589 -72.59 -29.20 -16.96
CA ASN A 589 -72.32 -29.95 -15.72
C ASN A 589 -70.95 -30.65 -15.58
N GLY A 590 -70.55 -30.90 -14.32
CA GLY A 590 -69.78 -32.10 -13.88
C GLY A 590 -68.31 -31.83 -13.49
N ILE A 591 -67.78 -32.02 -12.27
CA ILE A 591 -67.88 -33.02 -11.16
C ILE A 591 -66.55 -33.81 -11.03
N SER A 592 -65.87 -33.61 -9.89
CA SER A 592 -65.05 -34.60 -9.12
C SER A 592 -63.75 -35.21 -9.70
N LEU A 593 -62.80 -35.77 -8.94
CA LEU A 593 -62.38 -35.77 -7.51
C LEU A 593 -60.94 -36.39 -7.46
N TYR A 594 -60.11 -36.02 -6.47
CA TYR A 594 -59.03 -36.81 -5.80
C TYR A 594 -58.00 -37.64 -6.61
N ASN A 595 -56.70 -37.50 -6.30
CA ASN A 595 -56.02 -38.45 -5.39
C ASN A 595 -54.60 -38.06 -4.99
N GLU A 596 -54.11 -38.73 -3.95
CA GLU A 596 -52.84 -38.53 -3.26
C GLU A 596 -51.60 -39.13 -3.95
N LEU A 597 -50.45 -38.77 -3.38
CA LEU A 597 -49.37 -39.66 -2.90
C LEU A 597 -48.02 -39.53 -3.59
N SER A 598 -46.97 -39.55 -2.75
CA SER A 598 -45.59 -39.16 -3.04
C SER A 598 -44.64 -40.37 -3.01
N VAL A 599 -43.33 -40.09 -3.18
CA VAL A 599 -42.16 -40.83 -2.61
C VAL A 599 -41.29 -41.71 -3.57
N TYR A 600 -40.25 -41.05 -4.13
CA TYR A 600 -38.80 -41.37 -4.00
C TYR A 600 -38.02 -42.46 -4.80
N ILE A 601 -36.72 -42.14 -4.92
CA ILE A 601 -35.46 -42.91 -5.19
C ILE A 601 -34.99 -43.10 -6.66
N GLU A 602 -33.76 -42.62 -6.91
CA GLU A 602 -32.88 -42.71 -8.10
C GLU A 602 -32.11 -44.09 -8.16
N PRO A 603 -31.01 -44.35 -8.94
CA PRO A 603 -30.28 -43.54 -9.95
C PRO A 603 -29.76 -44.23 -11.25
N SER A 604 -29.34 -43.41 -12.23
CA SER A 604 -28.38 -43.68 -13.35
C SER A 604 -28.80 -44.70 -14.45
N LEU A 605 -28.41 -44.64 -15.75
CA LEU A 605 -27.54 -43.76 -16.58
C LEU A 605 -27.95 -43.90 -18.09
N CYS A 606 -27.28 -43.18 -19.02
CA CYS A 606 -27.35 -43.27 -20.52
C CYS A 606 -28.61 -42.70 -21.23
N SER A 607 -28.57 -42.21 -22.49
CA SER A 607 -27.46 -41.74 -23.37
C SER A 607 -27.99 -41.04 -24.65
N GLN A 608 -27.29 -39.99 -25.13
CA GLN A 608 -27.15 -39.43 -26.50
C GLN A 608 -28.28 -39.53 -27.58
N LEU A 609 -28.55 -38.41 -28.28
CA LEU A 609 -28.76 -38.38 -29.76
C LEU A 609 -28.62 -36.94 -30.34
N LYS A 610 -28.66 -36.77 -31.68
CA LYS A 610 -27.79 -35.83 -32.43
C LYS A 610 -28.44 -35.24 -33.72
N PHE A 611 -27.96 -34.04 -34.13
CA PHE A 611 -27.79 -33.50 -35.51
C PHE A 611 -28.89 -32.75 -36.34
N HIS A 612 -28.35 -31.78 -37.14
CA HIS A 612 -28.69 -31.30 -38.51
C HIS A 612 -29.67 -30.12 -38.81
N GLU A 613 -29.08 -28.97 -39.16
CA GLU A 613 -29.10 -28.24 -40.46
C GLU A 613 -30.37 -27.86 -41.29
N PHE A 614 -30.28 -26.65 -41.88
CA PHE A 614 -30.77 -26.13 -43.18
C PHE A 614 -32.13 -25.38 -43.40
N ARG A 615 -31.97 -24.11 -43.79
CA ARG A 615 -32.57 -23.32 -44.91
C ARG A 615 -34.09 -23.03 -45.04
N PHE A 616 -34.40 -21.77 -45.37
CA PHE A 616 -35.40 -21.37 -46.38
C PHE A 616 -34.96 -20.09 -47.13
N HIS A 617 -35.58 -19.81 -48.30
CA HIS A 617 -35.25 -18.74 -49.27
C HIS A 617 -36.47 -17.82 -49.55
N ASN A 618 -36.26 -16.76 -50.36
CA ASN A 618 -37.21 -15.79 -50.99
C ASN A 618 -37.55 -14.53 -50.15
N GLU A 619 -37.70 -13.31 -50.70
CA GLU A 619 -37.45 -12.77 -52.07
C GLU A 619 -37.24 -11.23 -52.05
N LEU A 620 -36.12 -10.78 -52.65
CA LEU A 620 -35.91 -9.66 -53.60
C LEU A 620 -36.76 -8.35 -53.62
N SER A 621 -36.10 -7.18 -53.51
CA SER A 621 -36.02 -6.13 -54.57
C SER A 621 -35.13 -4.93 -54.17
N LEU A 622 -34.65 -4.14 -55.15
CA LEU A 622 -33.62 -3.10 -54.99
C LEU A 622 -34.18 -1.67 -54.93
N SER A 623 -33.45 -0.72 -54.31
CA SER A 623 -32.88 0.43 -55.06
C SER A 623 -31.87 1.29 -54.26
N ASN A 624 -30.69 1.44 -54.88
CA ASN A 624 -29.69 2.52 -54.83
C ASN A 624 -29.82 3.67 -53.81
N GLU A 625 -28.75 3.91 -53.06
CA GLU A 625 -27.83 5.01 -53.40
C GLU A 625 -26.38 4.69 -52.98
N LEU A 626 -25.40 5.30 -53.66
CA LEU A 626 -23.99 4.96 -53.54
C LEU A 626 -23.13 6.23 -53.59
N SER A 627 -22.37 6.51 -52.52
CA SER A 627 -21.15 7.31 -52.62
C SER A 627 -20.16 6.94 -51.51
N LEU A 628 -18.87 6.98 -51.85
CA LEU A 628 -17.77 6.73 -50.93
C LEU A 628 -17.41 8.02 -50.19
N ILE A 629 -16.83 7.88 -48.99
CA ILE A 629 -15.50 8.44 -48.70
C ILE A 629 -14.80 7.54 -47.68
N SER A 630 -13.49 7.47 -47.81
CA SER A 630 -12.55 6.68 -47.02
C SER A 630 -12.32 7.26 -45.62
N GLU A 631 -12.15 6.40 -44.62
CA GLU A 631 -10.80 6.15 -44.10
C GLU A 631 -10.68 4.82 -43.34
N LEU A 632 -9.48 4.25 -43.38
CA LEU A 632 -9.12 2.96 -42.79
C LEU A 632 -8.19 3.22 -41.61
N SER A 633 -8.51 2.68 -40.44
CA SER A 633 -7.53 2.53 -39.36
C SER A 633 -7.75 1.21 -38.65
N LEU A 634 -6.78 0.33 -38.84
CA LEU A 634 -6.76 -1.03 -38.31
C LEU A 634 -5.99 -1.00 -36.98
N TYR A 635 -6.65 -1.30 -35.86
CA TYR A 635 -5.94 -1.74 -34.65
C TYR A 635 -6.14 -3.24 -34.50
N ILE A 636 -5.07 -3.99 -34.76
CA ILE A 636 -4.95 -5.38 -34.34
C ILE A 636 -4.29 -5.35 -32.97
N ASP A 637 -5.00 -5.81 -31.94
CA ASP A 637 -4.37 -6.27 -30.71
C ASP A 637 -4.62 -7.78 -30.58
N LEU A 638 -3.55 -8.56 -30.67
CA LEU A 638 -3.57 -10.02 -30.72
C LEU A 638 -3.04 -10.58 -29.40
N SER A 639 -3.76 -10.33 -28.31
CA SER A 639 -3.43 -10.86 -26.98
C SER A 639 -3.85 -12.33 -26.85
N LEU A 640 -2.93 -13.24 -27.21
CA LEU A 640 -3.09 -14.69 -27.08
C LEU A 640 -2.83 -15.14 -25.64
N TYR A 641 -3.88 -15.55 -24.93
CA TYR A 641 -3.76 -16.22 -23.63
C TYR A 641 -3.00 -17.55 -23.78
N ILE A 642 -1.90 -17.70 -23.04
CA ILE A 642 -1.23 -18.98 -22.83
C ILE A 642 -1.19 -19.24 -21.33
N ASP A 643 -2.03 -20.16 -20.86
CA ASP A 643 -1.76 -20.88 -19.61
C ASP A 643 -2.38 -22.29 -19.69
N LEU A 644 -1.53 -23.29 -19.96
CA LEU A 644 -1.88 -24.70 -19.72
C LEU A 644 -0.63 -25.50 -19.36
N SER A 645 -0.45 -25.74 -18.07
CA SER A 645 0.57 -26.65 -17.56
C SER A 645 0.08 -28.11 -17.63
N LEU A 646 0.90 -29.01 -18.18
CA LEU A 646 0.69 -30.46 -18.11
C LEU A 646 2.05 -31.16 -17.93
N TYR A 647 2.08 -32.21 -17.11
CA TYR A 647 3.30 -32.69 -16.46
C TYR A 647 3.63 -34.15 -16.86
N ILE A 648 4.92 -34.41 -17.09
CA ILE A 648 5.66 -35.70 -17.05
C ILE A 648 5.74 -36.65 -18.27
N ASP A 649 7.01 -36.97 -18.55
CA ASP A 649 7.68 -38.11 -19.21
C ASP A 649 7.22 -38.72 -20.55
N LEU A 650 8.11 -38.57 -21.54
CA LEU A 650 8.67 -39.71 -22.28
C LEU A 650 10.05 -39.31 -22.86
N GLY A 651 11.13 -39.93 -22.38
CA GLY A 651 12.48 -39.67 -22.90
C GLY A 651 12.88 -40.65 -23.99
N LEU A 652 13.55 -40.18 -25.05
CA LEU A 652 14.67 -40.87 -25.70
C LEU A 652 15.41 -39.96 -26.71
N HIS A 653 16.68 -40.30 -26.94
CA HIS A 653 17.66 -39.53 -27.73
C HIS A 653 17.20 -39.11 -29.14
N ASN A 654 17.66 -37.93 -29.58
CA ASN A 654 18.68 -37.93 -30.65
C ASN A 654 19.57 -36.68 -30.71
N LYS A 655 20.74 -36.87 -31.33
CA LYS A 655 21.84 -35.90 -31.44
C LYS A 655 21.51 -34.73 -32.36
N LEU A 656 22.05 -33.55 -32.05
CA LEU A 656 22.84 -32.75 -33.01
C LEU A 656 23.71 -31.72 -32.26
N ARG A 657 25.02 -31.72 -32.54
CA ARG A 657 25.96 -30.66 -32.14
C ARG A 657 26.19 -29.76 -33.36
N PHE A 658 26.42 -28.47 -33.16
CA PHE A 658 27.34 -27.69 -34.00
C PHE A 658 28.16 -26.71 -33.13
N HIS A 659 29.26 -26.21 -33.70
CA HIS A 659 30.48 -25.80 -33.01
C HIS A 659 30.59 -24.28 -32.75
N ASP A 660 31.57 -23.91 -31.93
CA ASP A 660 32.04 -22.53 -31.66
C ASP A 660 32.40 -21.73 -32.92
N TYR A 661 32.50 -20.39 -32.79
CA TYR A 661 33.76 -19.66 -33.09
C TYR A 661 33.76 -18.21 -32.52
N TYR A 662 34.90 -17.79 -31.96
CA TYR A 662 35.29 -16.38 -31.72
C TYR A 662 35.81 -15.72 -33.01
N TRP A 663 35.86 -14.38 -33.11
CA TRP A 663 37.07 -13.58 -33.43
C TRP A 663 36.81 -12.05 -33.51
N HIS A 664 37.89 -11.26 -33.35
CA HIS A 664 37.92 -9.78 -33.23
C HIS A 664 38.35 -9.03 -34.52
N HIS A 665 38.32 -7.68 -34.46
CA HIS A 665 39.02 -6.64 -35.28
C HIS A 665 38.29 -6.04 -36.51
N ILE A 666 38.61 -4.82 -37.01
CA ILE A 666 38.90 -3.46 -36.45
C ILE A 666 39.19 -2.46 -37.63
N PHE A 667 38.94 -1.13 -37.47
CA PHE A 667 39.17 -0.01 -38.44
C PHE A 667 38.36 -0.06 -39.77
N GLY A 668 38.07 0.99 -40.56
CA GLY A 668 38.31 2.45 -40.58
C GLY A 668 37.90 3.02 -41.98
N HIS A 669 38.00 4.30 -42.40
CA HIS A 669 38.29 5.58 -41.71
C HIS A 669 38.07 6.79 -42.69
N PHE A 670 37.67 7.98 -42.21
CA PHE A 670 37.72 9.33 -42.89
C PHE A 670 36.66 9.69 -43.98
N PHE A 671 36.32 10.98 -44.25
CA PHE A 671 36.99 12.28 -43.96
C PHE A 671 36.07 13.35 -43.27
N ARG A 672 36.49 14.45 -42.58
CA ARG A 672 37.80 15.03 -42.11
C ARG A 672 38.37 16.29 -42.82
N TYR A 673 38.06 17.49 -42.31
CA TYR A 673 38.83 18.79 -42.28
C TYR A 673 37.89 19.90 -41.72
N ARG A 674 38.22 21.18 -41.45
CA ARG A 674 39.37 21.99 -40.90
C ARG A 674 38.85 23.47 -40.84
N SER A 675 39.37 24.48 -40.14
CA SER A 675 40.31 24.69 -39.00
C SER A 675 40.41 26.21 -38.71
N ARG A 676 40.81 26.69 -37.52
CA ARG A 676 42.12 27.32 -37.20
C ARG A 676 42.18 27.82 -35.73
N LEU A 677 43.40 27.92 -35.17
CA LEU A 677 43.76 28.64 -33.93
C LEU A 677 44.34 30.04 -34.25
N PRO A 678 44.52 30.93 -33.26
CA PRO A 678 45.88 31.24 -32.77
C PRO A 678 46.03 31.39 -31.22
N ARG A 679 47.21 31.81 -30.76
CA ARG A 679 47.74 31.81 -29.36
C ARG A 679 47.81 33.22 -28.69
N CYS A 680 48.25 33.23 -27.41
CA CYS A 680 48.95 34.29 -26.63
C CYS A 680 48.11 35.24 -25.75
N GLN A 681 48.61 35.87 -24.67
CA GLN A 681 49.56 35.50 -23.58
C GLN A 681 49.56 36.60 -22.48
N ARG A 682 49.75 36.25 -21.18
CA ARG A 682 50.21 37.06 -20.01
C ARG A 682 49.57 38.41 -19.61
N HIS A 683 49.22 38.51 -18.32
CA HIS A 683 49.72 39.43 -17.27
C HIS A 683 48.94 39.10 -15.97
N ASP A 684 49.34 39.35 -14.72
CA ASP A 684 50.60 39.41 -13.94
C ASP A 684 50.20 40.08 -12.59
N VAL A 685 50.62 39.53 -11.43
CA VAL A 685 50.58 40.11 -10.05
C VAL A 685 49.19 40.53 -9.46
N TYR A 686 48.84 40.40 -8.18
CA TYR A 686 49.56 40.05 -6.93
C TYR A 686 48.78 39.03 -6.09
N GLN A 687 49.50 38.11 -5.45
CA GLN A 687 49.12 37.50 -4.17
C GLN A 687 50.38 37.54 -3.30
N GLN A 688 50.28 37.99 -2.04
CA GLN A 688 51.41 38.02 -1.11
C GLN A 688 51.13 37.09 0.07
N GLU A 689 52.20 36.47 0.55
CA GLU A 689 52.23 35.25 1.36
C GLU A 689 52.16 35.50 2.89
N PRO A 690 52.11 34.43 3.72
CA PRO A 690 51.78 34.51 5.16
C PRO A 690 53.02 34.60 6.08
N GLU A 691 52.81 34.22 7.35
CA GLU A 691 53.74 34.03 8.49
C GLU A 691 53.75 35.14 9.55
N GLN A 692 53.31 34.79 10.77
CA GLN A 692 54.25 34.59 11.90
C GLN A 692 53.61 33.79 13.05
N LEU A 693 54.36 32.79 13.53
CA LEU A 693 54.27 32.13 14.85
C LEU A 693 55.07 32.98 15.88
N PRO A 694 55.17 32.59 17.16
CA PRO A 694 54.16 32.10 18.13
C PRO A 694 54.18 32.95 19.43
N ASP A 695 53.31 32.63 20.40
CA ASP A 695 53.61 32.49 21.86
C ASP A 695 52.37 31.96 22.61
#